data_AF-M7XRZ0-F1
#
_entry.id   AF-M7XRZ0-F1
#
_cell.length_a   1.000
_cell.length_b   1.000
_cell.length_c   1.000
_cell.angle_alpha   90.00
_cell.angle_beta   90.00
_cell.angle_gamma   90.00
#
_symmetry.space_group_name_H-M   'P 1'
#
loop_
_entity.id
_entity.type
_entity.pdbx_description
1 polymer ?
#
loop_
_entity_poly.entity_id
_entity_poly.type
_entity_poly.pdbx_seq_one_letter_code
_entity_poly.pdbx_strand_id
1 'polypeptide(L)'
;MGDPKRLLTGSGGHRSKSSDVEEGLLPLAQNGSGAQYEKGANGHGAGRRRSSVGVNDLGGRVLGVVARTSWTNRFVFVALVLFCLKVVPLPYIFSTPSLPHPIPSLIARAEAEHARRLASEPQTLEEAYARYTARHGRRPPKGYDGWYNFAVQRGACRIDGFDEMYRSLRVWWGLEGSEIRDRMDRLGKAGHGGLGRVRIRNGRLVRWREMIDEGLGVGAANLEGSQARTAWEEMLDELIREGVRLPDADFFINHLDEPRVVMPYELRTDLESRGKRRRPRSPEPEEPVFFDLGWSGARPAYDTIRQSCPPSSAARRAALSPAPGTKPHVSQRYTSAFTVPPQLGSFLSNAELERRSWCDQPDLQELHQTLIRPLSFSWSEQPFPVFSNSKLEGFNDILVPTWYHWYQEMPYHEHEDVEWKGKANQLYWRGTNTGGRSVGLSWMGWMRSRLVSKMNRLIEWRHYDQVILAGPDNKTLAMTLPSSALNTALADVAFASPDRHGDSESLETQSTEPSFRFTGLVPFANNFLFKAILDMDGTAYSGRFPALMASRSAVIKSRLFLEAFDDTLIPWYHYIPLSIRFSELYNLLAYFFGLASVPSIAETQGFPAPSSRDFNAIRRGRAHEEELYAVAMRGREWAQKCARRDDALIYAYLLALEWARITADNRESDQWSLLL
;
A
#
# COMPACT_ATOMS: atom_id res chain seq x y z
N MET A 1 -22.49 -0.98 38.96
CA MET A 1 -21.66 -1.06 40.18
C MET A 1 -20.79 -2.30 40.04
N GLY A 2 -19.46 -2.32 40.01
CA GLY A 2 -18.40 -1.31 40.05
C GLY A 2 -17.11 -2.01 39.60
N ASP A 3 -16.21 -1.22 39.04
CA ASP A 3 -14.86 -1.51 38.49
C ASP A 3 -13.96 -2.37 39.41
N PRO A 4 -12.93 -3.05 38.87
CA PRO A 4 -11.59 -2.75 39.39
C PRO A 4 -10.46 -2.74 38.35
N LYS A 5 -9.70 -1.63 38.39
CA LYS A 5 -8.29 -1.50 37.98
C LYS A 5 -7.32 -1.71 39.15
N ARG A 6 -6.13 -2.19 38.78
CA ARG A 6 -4.79 -2.02 39.40
C ARG A 6 -4.45 -2.82 40.65
N LEU A 7 -3.32 -3.54 40.54
CA LEU A 7 -2.21 -3.53 41.52
C LEU A 7 -0.96 -4.11 40.84
N LEU A 8 0.17 -3.40 40.93
CA LEU A 8 1.48 -3.92 41.40
C LEU A 8 2.59 -2.88 41.16
N THR A 9 3.10 -2.34 42.27
CA THR A 9 4.33 -1.55 42.40
C THR A 9 5.14 -2.11 43.57
N GLY A 10 6.46 -2.11 43.45
CA GLY A 10 7.45 -2.32 44.53
C GLY A 10 8.63 -3.17 44.00
N SER A 11 9.82 -2.66 43.65
CA SER A 11 10.84 -1.81 44.31
C SER A 11 11.81 -2.56 45.23
N GLY A 12 13.09 -2.50 44.87
CA GLY A 12 14.30 -2.83 45.67
C GLY A 12 15.44 -3.22 44.72
N GLY A 13 16.61 -2.59 44.63
CA GLY A 13 17.28 -1.58 45.45
C GLY A 13 18.62 -2.11 45.94
N HIS A 14 19.70 -1.98 45.16
CA HIS A 14 21.08 -2.11 45.67
C HIS A 14 22.05 -1.14 44.98
N ARG A 15 22.88 -0.50 45.83
CA ARG A 15 23.88 0.54 45.57
C ARG A 15 25.26 0.02 45.96
N SER A 16 26.28 0.35 45.18
CA SER A 16 27.67 0.67 45.61
C SER A 16 28.35 1.39 44.42
N LYS A 17 28.65 2.72 44.47
CA LYS A 17 29.90 3.38 44.92
C LYS A 17 31.19 2.65 44.48
N SER A 18 32.27 3.26 43.99
CA SER A 18 32.69 4.61 43.54
C SER A 18 34.20 4.52 43.28
N SER A 19 34.76 5.18 42.26
CA SER A 19 36.07 5.87 42.35
C SER A 19 36.50 6.47 41.00
N ASP A 20 36.79 7.77 41.05
CA ASP A 20 37.32 8.66 40.02
C ASP A 20 38.78 8.37 39.63
N VAL A 21 39.19 8.75 38.40
CA VAL A 21 40.50 9.39 38.11
C VAL A 21 40.38 10.33 36.89
N GLU A 22 40.73 11.59 37.18
CA GLU A 22 41.16 12.80 36.45
C GLU A 22 41.49 12.85 34.94
N GLU A 23 41.02 13.98 34.36
CA GLU A 23 41.68 15.05 33.56
C GLU A 23 42.56 14.80 32.32
N GLY A 24 42.29 15.60 31.28
CA GLY A 24 43.21 15.90 30.18
C GLY A 24 42.59 16.77 29.06
N LEU A 25 42.80 18.08 29.13
CA LEU A 25 42.38 19.14 28.19
C LEU A 25 43.32 19.28 26.95
N LEU A 26 42.71 19.38 25.73
CA LEU A 26 43.04 20.27 24.57
C LEU A 26 44.46 20.24 23.90
N PRO A 27 44.70 20.87 22.71
CA PRO A 27 43.87 21.20 21.53
C PRO A 27 44.59 21.02 20.14
N LEU A 28 43.86 21.35 19.05
CA LEU A 28 44.31 21.96 17.77
C LEU A 28 45.25 21.20 16.81
N ALA A 29 44.78 21.03 15.56
CA ALA A 29 45.64 20.99 14.38
C ALA A 29 45.10 21.94 13.29
N GLN A 30 45.98 22.83 12.84
CA GLN A 30 45.78 23.89 11.85
C GLN A 30 46.09 23.41 10.42
N ASN A 31 45.46 24.13 9.47
CA ASN A 31 45.98 24.64 8.20
C ASN A 31 46.63 23.71 7.15
N GLY A 32 46.06 23.80 5.94
CA GLY A 32 46.77 23.62 4.68
C GLY A 32 46.10 24.46 3.59
N SER A 33 46.62 25.66 3.35
CA SER A 33 46.23 26.59 2.30
C SER A 33 47.22 26.58 1.14
N GLY A 34 46.73 26.63 -0.10
CA GLY A 34 47.26 27.58 -1.09
C GLY A 34 47.98 27.06 -2.36
N ALA A 35 47.80 27.88 -3.41
CA ALA A 35 48.49 27.98 -4.72
C ALA A 35 47.98 27.04 -5.84
N GLN A 36 47.19 27.44 -6.85
CA GLN A 36 47.32 28.45 -7.93
C GLN A 36 48.41 28.20 -9.01
N TYR A 37 47.90 28.11 -10.25
CA TYR A 37 48.47 28.45 -11.57
C TYR A 37 49.78 27.82 -12.04
N GLU A 38 49.72 27.10 -13.17
CA GLU A 38 50.56 27.45 -14.31
C GLU A 38 50.02 26.94 -15.66
N LYS A 39 50.27 27.76 -16.69
CA LYS A 39 49.86 27.65 -18.09
C LYS A 39 50.78 26.67 -18.82
N GLY A 40 50.20 25.81 -19.65
CA GLY A 40 50.93 25.03 -20.65
C GLY A 40 50.45 25.37 -22.06
N ALA A 41 51.17 26.25 -22.75
CA ALA A 41 51.13 26.37 -24.20
C ALA A 41 52.58 26.34 -24.71
N ASN A 42 52.93 25.32 -25.49
CA ASN A 42 54.12 25.29 -26.33
C ASN A 42 53.69 24.83 -27.72
N GLY A 43 53.85 25.73 -28.69
CA GLY A 43 53.83 25.39 -30.11
C GLY A 43 55.23 25.04 -30.62
N HIS A 44 55.30 24.55 -31.86
CA HIS A 44 56.35 24.67 -32.89
C HIS A 44 55.98 23.64 -33.97
N GLY A 45 56.02 23.88 -35.28
CA GLY A 45 56.45 25.03 -36.06
C GLY A 45 56.59 24.63 -37.54
N ALA A 46 56.98 25.64 -38.32
CA ALA A 46 57.71 25.57 -39.59
C ALA A 46 56.95 25.52 -40.93
N GLY A 47 57.29 26.53 -41.77
CA GLY A 47 57.27 26.48 -43.24
C GLY A 47 56.60 27.69 -43.90
N ARG A 48 57.25 28.88 -43.93
CA ARG A 48 57.92 29.50 -45.12
C ARG A 48 57.04 29.57 -46.39
N ARG A 49 56.91 30.66 -47.17
CA ARG A 49 57.70 31.89 -47.36
C ARG A 49 56.92 32.80 -48.36
N ARG A 50 57.05 34.12 -48.20
CA ARG A 50 57.22 35.21 -49.23
C ARG A 50 56.15 35.39 -50.33
N SER A 51 55.88 36.57 -50.89
CA SER A 51 56.00 38.03 -50.61
C SER A 51 55.72 38.73 -51.95
N SER A 52 55.42 40.04 -51.91
CA SER A 52 55.36 41.04 -53.00
C SER A 52 54.05 41.12 -53.82
N VAL A 53 53.51 42.26 -54.29
CA VAL A 53 53.55 43.74 -54.09
C VAL A 53 53.10 44.36 -55.44
N GLY A 54 52.34 45.47 -55.43
CA GLY A 54 52.11 46.39 -56.56
C GLY A 54 50.68 46.30 -57.15
N VAL A 55 49.73 47.25 -57.03
CA VAL A 55 49.64 48.73 -57.20
C VAL A 55 49.38 49.18 -58.66
N ASN A 56 48.18 49.79 -58.83
CA ASN A 56 47.66 50.75 -59.83
C ASN A 56 47.53 50.28 -61.31
N ASP A 57 46.51 50.64 -62.09
CA ASP A 57 46.00 52.00 -62.35
C ASP A 57 44.58 52.05 -63.01
N LEU A 58 44.04 53.28 -63.08
CA LEU A 58 42.72 53.83 -63.44
C LEU A 58 42.00 53.40 -64.76
N GLY A 59 40.65 53.51 -64.72
CA GLY A 59 39.87 54.23 -65.75
C GLY A 59 38.60 53.57 -66.34
N GLY A 60 37.44 54.27 -66.28
CA GLY A 60 36.47 54.27 -67.40
C GLY A 60 35.05 53.67 -67.20
N ARG A 61 34.15 54.48 -66.65
CA ARG A 61 32.67 54.62 -66.85
C ARG A 61 31.78 53.54 -67.54
N VAL A 62 30.79 53.08 -66.76
CA VAL A 62 29.30 53.09 -66.93
C VAL A 62 28.65 52.63 -68.25
N LEU A 63 27.88 51.53 -68.19
CA LEU A 63 26.44 51.46 -68.57
C LEU A 63 25.80 50.08 -68.24
N GLY A 64 24.74 50.11 -67.43
CA GLY A 64 23.57 49.19 -67.42
C GLY A 64 23.78 47.69 -67.22
N VAL A 65 23.57 47.18 -65.99
CA VAL A 65 23.33 45.75 -65.74
C VAL A 65 21.98 45.52 -65.06
N VAL A 66 21.18 44.72 -65.74
CA VAL A 66 19.91 44.11 -65.32
C VAL A 66 20.12 43.27 -64.04
N ALA A 67 19.47 43.63 -62.95
CA ALA A 67 19.49 42.84 -61.73
C ALA A 67 18.47 41.68 -61.82
N ARG A 68 18.96 40.49 -62.15
CA ARG A 68 18.30 39.21 -61.84
C ARG A 68 18.30 39.04 -60.31
N THR A 69 17.14 39.10 -59.68
CA THR A 69 16.97 38.81 -58.26
C THR A 69 17.14 37.31 -58.01
N SER A 70 18.14 36.96 -57.21
CA SER A 70 18.52 35.59 -56.88
C SER A 70 17.54 34.93 -55.90
N TRP A 71 17.35 33.62 -56.06
CA TRP A 71 16.56 32.72 -55.21
C TRP A 71 16.86 32.83 -53.70
N THR A 72 18.01 33.38 -53.30
CA THR A 72 18.43 33.56 -51.91
C THR A 72 17.51 34.48 -51.11
N ASN A 73 16.91 35.50 -51.72
CA ASN A 73 16.03 36.43 -50.99
C ASN A 73 14.67 35.83 -50.63
N ARG A 74 14.20 34.81 -51.36
CA ARG A 74 12.95 34.10 -51.03
C ARG A 74 13.12 33.16 -49.83
N PHE A 75 14.28 32.51 -49.72
CA PHE A 75 14.59 31.65 -48.58
C PHE A 75 14.77 32.43 -47.28
N VAL A 76 15.41 33.60 -47.32
CA VAL A 76 15.56 34.47 -46.15
C VAL A 76 14.21 34.99 -45.68
N PHE A 77 13.31 35.36 -46.60
CA PHE A 77 11.97 35.84 -46.23
C PHE A 77 11.10 34.71 -45.64
N VAL A 78 11.13 33.50 -46.21
CA VAL A 78 10.41 32.34 -45.66
C VAL A 78 10.98 31.93 -44.30
N ALA A 79 12.30 31.96 -44.12
CA ALA A 79 12.94 31.69 -42.83
C ALA A 79 12.59 32.73 -41.77
N LEU A 80 12.53 34.02 -42.14
CA LEU A 80 12.09 35.10 -41.24
C LEU A 80 10.61 34.98 -40.86
N VAL A 81 9.73 34.63 -41.80
CA VAL A 81 8.31 34.38 -41.50
C VAL A 81 8.12 33.17 -40.59
N LEU A 82 8.85 32.07 -40.83
CA LEU A 82 8.84 30.89 -39.96
C LEU A 82 9.45 31.16 -38.57
N PHE A 83 10.45 32.04 -38.49
CA PHE A 83 11.05 32.48 -37.23
C PHE A 83 10.10 33.41 -36.46
N CYS A 84 9.44 34.36 -37.13
CA CYS A 84 8.41 35.21 -36.51
C CYS A 84 7.19 34.40 -36.06
N LEU A 85 6.79 33.34 -36.77
CA LEU A 85 5.76 32.39 -36.32
C LEU A 85 6.19 31.55 -35.10
N LYS A 86 7.49 31.40 -34.84
CA LYS A 86 8.01 30.72 -33.63
C LYS A 86 8.26 31.66 -32.44
N VAL A 87 8.40 32.97 -32.68
CA VAL A 87 8.86 33.94 -31.65
C VAL A 87 7.76 34.92 -31.24
N VAL A 88 6.68 35.07 -32.01
CA VAL A 88 5.49 35.80 -31.57
C VAL A 88 4.47 34.79 -31.03
N PRO A 89 4.21 34.74 -29.71
CA PRO A 89 3.06 34.02 -29.22
C PRO A 89 1.83 34.78 -29.71
N LEU A 90 1.25 34.35 -30.82
CA LEU A 90 -0.15 34.65 -31.09
C LEU A 90 -0.91 34.19 -29.83
N PRO A 91 -1.70 35.04 -29.17
CA PRO A 91 -2.60 34.60 -28.13
C PRO A 91 -3.73 33.83 -28.82
N TYR A 92 -3.41 32.63 -29.31
CA TYR A 92 -4.40 31.60 -29.47
C TYR A 92 -4.85 31.29 -28.06
N ILE A 93 -5.97 31.92 -27.69
CA ILE A 93 -6.87 31.47 -26.65
C ILE A 93 -7.36 30.08 -27.11
N PHE A 94 -6.50 29.06 -27.02
CA PHE A 94 -6.99 27.72 -26.80
C PHE A 94 -7.57 27.79 -25.40
N SER A 95 -8.87 28.10 -25.30
CA SER A 95 -9.66 27.63 -24.16
C SER A 95 -9.36 26.14 -24.10
N THR A 96 -8.58 25.71 -23.10
CA THR A 96 -8.36 24.30 -22.86
C THR A 96 -9.74 23.66 -22.84
N PRO A 97 -9.99 22.63 -23.68
CA PRO A 97 -11.29 21.99 -23.70
C PRO A 97 -11.63 21.61 -22.26
N SER A 98 -12.75 22.11 -21.77
CA SER A 98 -13.27 21.70 -20.47
C SER A 98 -13.44 20.17 -20.51
N LEU A 99 -12.56 19.44 -19.83
CA LEU A 99 -12.57 17.98 -19.82
C LEU A 99 -13.62 17.46 -18.84
N PRO A 100 -14.27 16.32 -19.10
CA PRO A 100 -15.13 15.68 -18.12
C PRO A 100 -14.38 15.33 -16.83
N HIS A 101 -15.07 15.43 -15.69
CA HIS A 101 -14.54 15.00 -14.42
C HIS A 101 -14.40 13.46 -14.40
N PRO A 102 -13.29 12.87 -13.91
CA PRO A 102 -13.08 11.42 -14.03
C PRO A 102 -13.94 10.53 -13.13
N ILE A 103 -14.33 10.99 -11.93
CA ILE A 103 -15.03 10.15 -10.92
C ILE A 103 -16.30 9.47 -11.45
N PRO A 104 -17.21 10.15 -12.17
CA PRO A 104 -18.37 9.49 -12.78
C PRO A 104 -17.99 8.27 -13.63
N SER A 105 -16.93 8.39 -14.44
CA SER A 105 -16.45 7.28 -15.28
C SER A 105 -15.77 6.17 -14.48
N LEU A 106 -15.16 6.51 -13.33
CA LEU A 106 -14.54 5.54 -12.42
C LEU A 106 -15.62 4.67 -11.75
N ILE A 107 -16.68 5.30 -11.23
CA ILE A 107 -17.83 4.62 -10.63
C ILE A 107 -18.55 3.76 -11.68
N ALA A 108 -18.85 4.31 -12.86
CA ALA A 108 -19.54 3.56 -13.92
C ALA A 108 -18.74 2.32 -14.39
N ARG A 109 -17.41 2.42 -14.49
CA ARG A 109 -16.55 1.26 -14.80
C ARG A 109 -16.61 0.20 -13.70
N ALA A 110 -16.68 0.61 -12.44
CA ALA A 110 -16.76 -0.30 -11.31
C ALA A 110 -18.13 -0.99 -11.21
N GLU A 111 -19.22 -0.29 -11.53
CA GLU A 111 -20.56 -0.88 -11.68
C GLU A 111 -20.62 -1.91 -12.81
N ALA A 112 -20.01 -1.61 -13.96
CA ALA A 112 -19.91 -2.54 -15.07
C ALA A 112 -19.07 -3.79 -14.69
N GLU A 113 -17.98 -3.61 -13.94
CA GLU A 113 -17.18 -4.71 -13.41
C GLU A 113 -17.97 -5.57 -12.42
N HIS A 114 -18.73 -4.98 -11.52
CA HIS A 114 -19.61 -5.70 -10.60
C HIS A 114 -20.66 -6.52 -11.36
N ALA A 115 -21.37 -5.90 -12.31
CA ALA A 115 -22.35 -6.58 -13.14
C ALA A 115 -21.73 -7.75 -13.95
N ARG A 116 -20.53 -7.55 -14.48
CA ARG A 116 -19.77 -8.60 -15.18
C ARG A 116 -19.40 -9.75 -14.24
N ARG A 117 -18.95 -9.46 -13.01
CA ARG A 117 -18.61 -10.51 -12.03
C ARG A 117 -19.84 -11.33 -11.69
N LEU A 118 -20.96 -10.68 -11.36
CA LEU A 118 -22.23 -11.33 -11.05
C LEU A 118 -22.73 -12.21 -12.21
N ALA A 119 -22.70 -11.70 -13.45
CA ALA A 119 -23.11 -12.47 -14.63
C ALA A 119 -22.17 -13.65 -14.95
N SER A 120 -20.93 -13.62 -14.45
CA SER A 120 -19.93 -14.67 -14.66
C SER A 120 -19.80 -15.64 -13.49
N GLU A 121 -20.58 -15.46 -12.43
CA GLU A 121 -20.55 -16.32 -11.26
C GLU A 121 -21.14 -17.68 -11.62
N PRO A 122 -20.40 -18.79 -11.37
CA PRO A 122 -20.93 -20.12 -11.66
C PRO A 122 -22.18 -20.38 -10.83
N GLN A 123 -23.16 -21.07 -11.42
CA GLN A 123 -24.42 -21.44 -10.79
C GLN A 123 -24.45 -22.91 -10.37
N THR A 124 -23.53 -23.72 -10.89
CA THR A 124 -23.42 -25.14 -10.56
C THR A 124 -22.00 -25.53 -10.16
N LEU A 125 -21.87 -26.70 -9.52
CA LEU A 125 -20.58 -27.28 -9.17
C LEU A 125 -19.74 -27.53 -10.42
N GLU A 126 -20.34 -28.02 -11.51
CA GLU A 126 -19.65 -28.30 -12.77
C GLU A 126 -19.06 -27.02 -13.39
N GLU A 127 -19.81 -25.93 -13.37
CA GLU A 127 -19.34 -24.63 -13.84
C GLU A 127 -18.19 -24.09 -12.97
N ALA A 128 -18.33 -24.19 -11.64
CA ALA A 128 -17.27 -23.80 -10.70
C ALA A 128 -15.99 -24.63 -10.93
N TYR A 129 -16.14 -25.94 -11.12
CA TYR A 129 -15.05 -26.86 -11.42
C TYR A 129 -14.36 -26.53 -12.76
N ALA A 130 -15.14 -26.28 -13.81
CA ALA A 130 -14.63 -25.90 -15.13
C ALA A 130 -13.87 -24.56 -15.06
N ARG A 131 -14.43 -23.59 -14.33
CA ARG A 131 -13.79 -22.28 -14.14
C ARG A 131 -12.51 -22.37 -13.34
N TYR A 132 -12.49 -23.12 -12.25
CA TYR A 132 -11.27 -23.42 -11.49
C TYR A 132 -10.21 -24.01 -12.43
N THR A 133 -10.58 -25.04 -13.19
CA THR A 133 -9.63 -25.74 -14.06
C THR A 133 -9.08 -24.84 -15.15
N ALA A 134 -9.93 -24.03 -15.77
CA ALA A 134 -9.53 -23.04 -16.76
C ALA A 134 -8.59 -21.97 -16.18
N ARG A 135 -8.83 -21.53 -14.94
CA ARG A 135 -8.04 -20.48 -14.29
C ARG A 135 -6.68 -20.98 -13.78
N HIS A 136 -6.63 -22.21 -13.25
CA HIS A 136 -5.46 -22.71 -12.53
C HIS A 136 -4.68 -23.80 -13.28
N GLY A 137 -5.22 -24.34 -14.38
CA GLY A 137 -4.58 -25.42 -15.15
C GLY A 137 -4.47 -26.73 -14.36
N ARG A 138 -5.24 -26.85 -13.28
CA ARG A 138 -5.24 -27.96 -12.31
C ARG A 138 -6.68 -28.27 -11.95
N ARG A 139 -6.96 -29.50 -11.56
CA ARG A 139 -8.26 -29.86 -10.96
C ARG A 139 -8.36 -29.27 -9.55
N PRO A 140 -9.58 -28.92 -9.09
CA PRO A 140 -9.84 -28.60 -7.70
C PRO A 140 -9.36 -29.70 -6.73
N PRO A 141 -9.09 -29.36 -5.46
CA PRO A 141 -8.67 -30.33 -4.47
C PRO A 141 -9.80 -31.31 -4.17
N LYS A 142 -9.46 -32.51 -3.68
CA LYS A 142 -10.43 -33.45 -3.13
C LYS A 142 -11.22 -32.78 -2.00
N GLY A 143 -12.54 -32.93 -2.00
CA GLY A 143 -13.44 -32.25 -1.07
C GLY A 143 -13.92 -30.87 -1.53
N TYR A 144 -13.51 -30.41 -2.73
CA TYR A 144 -13.99 -29.15 -3.30
C TYR A 144 -15.51 -29.11 -3.51
N ASP A 145 -16.14 -30.24 -3.81
CA ASP A 145 -17.60 -30.40 -3.85
C ASP A 145 -18.25 -30.14 -2.49
N GLY A 146 -17.66 -30.67 -1.41
CA GLY A 146 -18.07 -30.40 -0.04
C GLY A 146 -17.91 -28.91 0.31
N TRP A 147 -16.78 -28.32 -0.07
CA TRP A 147 -16.54 -26.88 0.09
C TRP A 147 -17.54 -26.02 -0.69
N TYR A 148 -17.80 -26.36 -1.96
CA TYR A 148 -18.75 -25.65 -2.82
C TYR A 148 -20.15 -25.67 -2.19
N ASN A 149 -20.61 -26.84 -1.76
CA ASN A 149 -21.91 -26.98 -1.10
C ASN A 149 -21.97 -26.18 0.21
N PHE A 150 -20.89 -26.20 1.00
CA PHE A 150 -20.78 -25.41 2.22
C PHE A 150 -20.87 -23.90 1.95
N ALA A 151 -20.17 -23.42 0.91
CA ALA A 151 -20.20 -22.03 0.47
C ALA A 151 -21.59 -21.61 -0.02
N VAL A 152 -22.23 -22.41 -0.87
CA VAL A 152 -23.59 -22.16 -1.38
C VAL A 152 -24.60 -22.11 -0.24
N GLN A 153 -24.58 -23.08 0.67
CA GLN A 153 -25.52 -23.14 1.81
C GLN A 153 -25.41 -21.93 2.75
N ARG A 154 -24.23 -21.31 2.84
CA ARG A 154 -23.98 -20.10 3.65
C ARG A 154 -24.17 -18.81 2.87
N GLY A 155 -24.58 -18.89 1.61
CA GLY A 155 -24.73 -17.72 0.75
C GLY A 155 -23.42 -16.95 0.61
N ALA A 156 -22.31 -17.66 0.37
CA ALA A 156 -21.01 -17.05 0.17
C ALA A 156 -21.04 -16.07 -1.01
N CYS A 157 -20.30 -14.97 -0.86
CA CYS A 157 -20.13 -13.97 -1.92
C CYS A 157 -19.32 -14.47 -3.11
N ARG A 158 -18.57 -15.57 -2.93
CA ARG A 158 -17.89 -16.30 -3.99
C ARG A 158 -17.95 -17.79 -3.71
N ILE A 159 -18.43 -18.56 -4.70
CA ILE A 159 -18.53 -20.02 -4.62
C ILE A 159 -17.53 -20.74 -5.54
N ASP A 160 -16.57 -20.02 -6.13
CA ASP A 160 -15.61 -20.57 -7.10
C ASP A 160 -14.13 -20.47 -6.67
N GLY A 161 -13.88 -19.92 -5.47
CA GLY A 161 -12.58 -19.84 -4.83
C GLY A 161 -12.06 -18.39 -4.68
N PHE A 162 -10.78 -18.26 -4.32
CA PHE A 162 -10.15 -16.98 -4.00
C PHE A 162 -8.83 -16.82 -4.76
N ASP A 163 -8.71 -15.78 -5.60
CA ASP A 163 -7.59 -15.62 -6.51
C ASP A 163 -6.26 -15.30 -5.79
N GLU A 164 -6.30 -14.57 -4.67
CA GLU A 164 -5.17 -14.31 -3.79
C GLU A 164 -4.71 -15.55 -3.04
N MET A 165 -5.63 -16.44 -2.64
CA MET A 165 -5.26 -17.74 -2.08
C MET A 165 -4.42 -18.51 -3.11
N TYR A 166 -4.94 -18.68 -4.32
CA TYR A 166 -4.22 -19.39 -5.37
C TYR A 166 -2.90 -18.72 -5.75
N ARG A 167 -2.82 -17.38 -5.72
CA ARG A 167 -1.59 -16.61 -5.93
C ARG A 167 -0.56 -16.92 -4.85
N SER A 168 -0.96 -16.88 -3.58
CA SER A 168 -0.13 -17.24 -2.43
C SER A 168 0.41 -18.67 -2.51
N LEU A 169 -0.37 -19.57 -3.13
CA LEU A 169 -0.01 -20.97 -3.24
C LEU A 169 0.94 -21.31 -4.40
N ARG A 170 1.18 -20.38 -5.35
CA ARG A 170 1.91 -20.69 -6.62
C ARG A 170 3.33 -21.20 -6.42
N VAL A 171 4.08 -20.59 -5.51
CA VAL A 171 5.49 -20.94 -5.27
C VAL A 171 5.63 -22.36 -4.73
N TRP A 172 4.68 -22.80 -3.91
CA TRP A 172 4.74 -24.09 -3.21
C TRP A 172 4.54 -25.28 -4.14
N TRP A 173 3.93 -25.08 -5.31
CA TRP A 173 3.90 -26.09 -6.38
C TRP A 173 5.29 -26.39 -6.96
N GLY A 174 6.25 -25.48 -6.77
CA GLY A 174 7.64 -25.65 -7.20
C GLY A 174 8.49 -26.57 -6.33
N LEU A 175 8.01 -26.94 -5.13
CA LEU A 175 8.69 -27.85 -4.19
C LEU A 175 7.99 -29.20 -4.16
N GLU A 176 8.66 -30.28 -3.76
CA GLU A 176 7.99 -31.56 -3.50
C GLU A 176 7.14 -31.51 -2.22
N GLY A 177 6.06 -32.29 -2.15
CA GLY A 177 5.20 -32.34 -0.96
C GLY A 177 5.97 -32.78 0.30
N SER A 178 6.82 -33.80 0.14
CA SER A 178 7.77 -34.29 1.15
C SER A 178 8.70 -33.19 1.66
N GLU A 179 9.27 -32.38 0.77
CA GLU A 179 10.15 -31.26 1.11
C GLU A 179 9.40 -30.19 1.93
N ILE A 180 8.16 -29.87 1.57
CA ILE A 180 7.35 -28.89 2.32
C ILE A 180 7.07 -29.41 3.74
N ARG A 181 6.74 -30.70 3.89
CA ARG A 181 6.51 -31.31 5.22
C ARG A 181 7.77 -31.31 6.07
N ASP A 182 8.92 -31.65 5.49
CA ASP A 182 10.22 -31.58 6.16
C ASP A 182 10.53 -30.15 6.65
N ARG A 183 10.31 -29.14 5.80
CA ARG A 183 10.50 -27.73 6.16
C ARG A 183 9.59 -27.28 7.30
N MET A 184 8.33 -27.71 7.28
CA MET A 184 7.40 -27.46 8.38
C MET A 184 7.86 -28.10 9.70
N ASP A 185 8.38 -29.33 9.65
CA ASP A 185 8.92 -29.99 10.84
C ASP A 185 10.15 -29.26 11.39
N ARG A 186 11.06 -28.83 10.51
CA ARG A 186 12.24 -28.03 10.89
C ARG A 186 11.87 -26.67 11.46
N LEU A 187 10.86 -25.98 10.90
CA LEU A 187 10.31 -24.75 11.48
C LEU A 187 9.84 -24.96 12.92
N GLY A 188 9.11 -26.05 13.17
CA GLY A 188 8.61 -26.40 14.50
C GLY A 188 9.73 -26.69 15.50
N LYS A 189 10.82 -27.32 15.06
CA LYS A 189 11.97 -27.66 15.92
C LYS A 189 12.88 -26.47 16.21
N ALA A 190 13.07 -25.59 15.22
CA ALA A 190 13.98 -24.46 15.36
C ALA A 190 13.45 -23.35 16.29
N GLY A 191 12.14 -23.32 16.54
CA GLY A 191 11.55 -22.49 17.60
C GLY A 191 11.68 -20.99 17.33
N HIS A 192 11.55 -20.55 16.08
CA HIS A 192 11.61 -19.13 15.72
C HIS A 192 10.43 -18.38 16.34
N GLY A 193 10.74 -17.40 17.19
CA GLY A 193 9.73 -16.61 17.91
C GLY A 193 8.63 -16.06 17.00
N GLY A 194 7.39 -16.13 17.49
CA GLY A 194 6.22 -15.60 16.80
C GLY A 194 5.60 -16.51 15.73
N LEU A 195 6.01 -17.78 15.58
CA LEU A 195 5.34 -18.76 14.72
C LEU A 195 4.67 -19.86 15.56
N GLY A 196 3.35 -20.02 15.41
CA GLY A 196 2.56 -21.03 16.13
C GLY A 196 2.08 -22.14 15.21
N ARG A 197 2.34 -23.40 15.57
CA ARG A 197 1.84 -24.57 14.82
C ARG A 197 0.37 -24.83 15.14
N VAL A 198 -0.44 -25.05 14.10
CA VAL A 198 -1.78 -25.65 14.16
C VAL A 198 -1.79 -26.90 13.29
N ARG A 199 -2.37 -28.00 13.79
CA ARG A 199 -2.25 -29.32 13.17
C ARG A 199 -3.59 -30.06 13.18
N ILE A 200 -3.91 -30.70 12.06
CA ILE A 200 -5.01 -31.66 11.93
C ILE A 200 -4.41 -33.04 11.71
N ARG A 201 -4.86 -34.04 12.47
CA ARG A 201 -4.53 -35.46 12.28
C ARG A 201 -5.77 -36.33 12.40
N ASN A 202 -5.97 -37.25 11.47
CA ASN A 202 -7.13 -38.14 11.40
C ASN A 202 -8.46 -37.38 11.48
N GLY A 203 -8.54 -36.22 10.81
CA GLY A 203 -9.72 -35.35 10.83
C GLY A 203 -10.01 -34.65 12.16
N ARG A 204 -9.10 -34.72 13.14
CA ARG A 204 -9.19 -34.05 14.45
C ARG A 204 -8.10 -33.00 14.59
N LEU A 205 -8.40 -31.88 15.23
CA LEU A 205 -7.36 -30.95 15.68
C LEU A 205 -6.52 -31.56 16.79
N VAL A 206 -5.20 -31.52 16.61
CA VAL A 206 -4.24 -31.86 17.66
C VAL A 206 -4.09 -30.63 18.54
N ARG A 207 -4.54 -30.75 19.79
CA ARG A 207 -4.55 -29.61 20.73
C ARG A 207 -3.12 -29.25 21.13
N TRP A 208 -2.95 -28.02 21.62
CA TRP A 208 -1.63 -27.51 21.98
C TRP A 208 -0.86 -28.38 22.97
N ARG A 209 -1.53 -28.83 24.04
CA ARG A 209 -0.92 -29.71 25.05
C ARG A 209 -0.43 -31.03 24.46
N GLU A 210 -1.25 -31.63 23.58
CA GLU A 210 -0.89 -32.86 22.87
C GLU A 210 0.35 -32.65 21.98
N MET A 211 0.44 -31.52 21.28
CA MET A 211 1.66 -31.18 20.50
C MET A 211 2.89 -30.95 21.39
N ILE A 212 2.74 -30.40 22.59
CA ILE A 212 3.84 -30.26 23.55
C ILE A 212 4.33 -31.64 23.99
N ASP A 213 3.41 -32.54 24.34
CA ASP A 213 3.71 -33.90 24.77
C ASP A 213 4.42 -34.71 23.65
N GLU A 214 4.10 -34.43 22.38
CA GLU A 214 4.78 -34.97 21.19
C GLU A 214 6.16 -34.34 20.90
N GLY A 215 6.61 -33.37 21.70
CA GLY A 215 7.88 -32.65 21.47
C GLY A 215 7.85 -31.66 20.31
N LEU A 216 6.65 -31.28 19.85
CA LEU A 216 6.44 -30.36 18.72
C LEU A 216 6.16 -28.90 19.16
N GLY A 217 6.18 -28.64 20.47
CA GLY A 217 5.97 -27.32 21.09
C GLY A 217 7.24 -26.50 21.35
N VAL A 218 8.34 -26.74 20.63
CA VAL A 218 9.62 -26.01 20.83
C VAL A 218 9.48 -24.55 20.33
N GLY A 219 9.95 -23.58 21.13
CA GLY A 219 9.77 -22.13 20.85
C GLY A 219 8.35 -21.61 21.08
N ALA A 220 7.46 -22.46 21.60
CA ALA A 220 6.02 -22.26 21.60
C ALA A 220 5.43 -21.90 22.98
N ALA A 221 6.19 -22.03 24.07
CA ALA A 221 5.68 -21.77 25.43
C ALA A 221 5.06 -20.36 25.64
N ASN A 222 5.34 -19.39 24.76
CA ASN A 222 4.80 -18.03 24.80
C ASN A 222 3.67 -17.75 23.78
N LEU A 223 3.18 -18.76 23.04
CA LEU A 223 2.20 -18.59 21.95
C LEU A 223 0.82 -19.22 22.21
N GLU A 224 0.60 -19.85 23.37
CA GLU A 224 -0.74 -20.34 23.77
C GLU A 224 -1.80 -19.22 23.81
N GLY A 225 -1.36 -17.95 23.98
CA GLY A 225 -2.20 -16.75 23.92
C GLY A 225 -2.13 -15.96 22.61
N SER A 226 -1.53 -16.50 21.54
CA SER A 226 -1.46 -15.81 20.25
C SER A 226 -2.83 -15.77 19.57
N GLN A 227 -3.46 -14.59 19.51
CA GLN A 227 -4.77 -14.40 18.87
C GLN A 227 -4.79 -14.90 17.41
N ALA A 228 -3.72 -14.68 16.64
CA ALA A 228 -3.61 -15.15 15.27
C ALA A 228 -3.69 -16.68 15.14
N ARG A 229 -2.89 -17.39 15.97
CA ARG A 229 -2.87 -18.86 15.98
C ARG A 229 -4.17 -19.43 16.51
N THR A 230 -4.69 -18.88 17.60
CA THR A 230 -5.92 -19.36 18.24
C THR A 230 -7.13 -19.16 17.35
N ALA A 231 -7.24 -18.02 16.66
CA ALA A 231 -8.30 -17.79 15.68
C ALA A 231 -8.29 -18.84 14.56
N TRP A 232 -7.11 -19.17 14.01
CA TRP A 232 -7.01 -20.19 12.97
C TRP A 232 -7.38 -21.59 13.49
N GLU A 233 -6.93 -21.95 14.70
CA GLU A 233 -7.34 -23.21 15.33
C GLU A 233 -8.87 -23.26 15.54
N GLU A 234 -9.47 -22.20 16.05
CA GLU A 234 -10.92 -22.12 16.27
C GLU A 234 -11.73 -22.22 14.97
N MET A 235 -11.28 -21.59 13.88
CA MET A 235 -11.92 -21.71 12.57
C MET A 235 -11.95 -23.17 12.10
N LEU A 236 -10.81 -23.87 12.21
CA LEU A 236 -10.72 -25.29 11.82
C LEU A 236 -11.54 -26.19 12.77
N ASP A 237 -11.59 -25.86 14.06
CA ASP A 237 -12.35 -26.60 15.07
C ASP A 237 -13.85 -26.47 14.82
N GLU A 238 -14.31 -25.27 14.46
CA GLU A 238 -15.69 -25.00 14.10
C GLU A 238 -16.12 -25.78 12.87
N LEU A 239 -15.30 -25.79 11.81
CA LEU A 239 -15.53 -26.62 10.63
C LEU A 239 -15.69 -28.10 10.99
N ILE A 240 -14.78 -28.65 11.81
CA ILE A 240 -14.84 -30.07 12.23
C ILE A 240 -16.10 -30.35 13.05
N ARG A 241 -16.47 -29.46 13.98
CA ARG A 241 -17.72 -29.59 14.77
C ARG A 241 -18.97 -29.56 13.91
N GLU A 242 -18.95 -28.82 12.81
CA GLU A 242 -20.04 -28.77 11.83
C GLU A 242 -20.05 -29.98 10.87
N GLY A 243 -19.17 -30.97 11.07
CA GLY A 243 -19.13 -32.20 10.29
C GLY A 243 -18.27 -32.11 9.02
N VAL A 244 -17.51 -31.02 8.84
CA VAL A 244 -16.54 -30.92 7.75
C VAL A 244 -15.37 -31.87 8.01
N ARG A 245 -15.11 -32.75 7.04
CA ARG A 245 -13.94 -33.64 7.08
C ARG A 245 -12.73 -32.92 6.49
N LEU A 246 -11.84 -32.47 7.37
CA LEU A 246 -10.59 -31.82 6.97
C LEU A 246 -9.44 -32.84 6.85
N PRO A 247 -8.55 -32.70 5.86
CA PRO A 247 -7.35 -33.52 5.70
C PRO A 247 -6.30 -33.23 6.77
N ASP A 248 -5.37 -34.17 6.91
CA ASP A 248 -4.15 -33.98 7.68
C ASP A 248 -3.30 -32.85 7.08
N ALA A 249 -2.99 -31.86 7.90
CA ALA A 249 -2.22 -30.69 7.50
C ALA A 249 -1.56 -30.04 8.72
N ASP A 250 -0.46 -29.34 8.48
CA ASP A 250 0.22 -28.48 9.46
C ASP A 250 0.26 -27.04 8.93
N PHE A 251 0.02 -26.08 9.81
CA PHE A 251 0.02 -24.65 9.51
C PHE A 251 0.92 -23.93 10.51
N PHE A 252 1.82 -23.07 10.02
CA PHE A 252 2.66 -22.21 10.87
C PHE A 252 2.15 -20.79 10.80
N ILE A 253 1.36 -20.41 11.80
CA ILE A 253 0.68 -19.11 11.87
C ILE A 253 1.63 -18.07 12.44
N ASN A 254 1.83 -17.00 11.67
CA ASN A 254 2.55 -15.81 12.08
C ASN A 254 1.73 -15.01 13.10
N HIS A 255 2.34 -14.71 14.23
CA HIS A 255 1.77 -13.83 15.26
C HIS A 255 2.07 -12.34 15.00
N LEU A 256 3.10 -12.03 14.21
CA LEU A 256 3.50 -10.65 13.93
C LEU A 256 2.55 -10.01 12.93
N ASP A 257 2.42 -8.68 13.00
CA ASP A 257 1.64 -7.91 12.03
C ASP A 257 2.27 -8.02 10.62
N GLU A 258 3.60 -7.91 10.52
CA GLU A 258 4.30 -7.96 9.24
C GLU A 258 4.51 -9.40 8.73
N PRO A 259 4.40 -9.63 7.41
CA PRO A 259 4.69 -10.91 6.76
C PRO A 259 6.18 -11.28 6.83
N ARG A 260 6.51 -12.56 6.63
CA ARG A 260 7.85 -13.11 6.97
C ARG A 260 8.59 -13.79 5.84
N VAL A 261 8.02 -14.02 4.66
CA VAL A 261 8.69 -14.80 3.60
C VAL A 261 8.96 -13.94 2.37
N VAL A 262 10.19 -13.43 2.24
CA VAL A 262 10.62 -12.58 1.12
C VAL A 262 11.67 -13.32 0.29
N MET A 263 11.20 -14.18 -0.61
CA MET A 263 12.11 -14.87 -1.52
C MET A 263 12.69 -13.89 -2.55
N PRO A 264 13.99 -13.96 -2.87
CA PRO A 264 14.56 -13.27 -4.02
C PRO A 264 13.78 -13.58 -5.30
N TYR A 265 13.68 -12.60 -6.19
CA TYR A 265 12.87 -12.69 -7.41
C TYR A 265 13.19 -13.94 -8.24
N GLU A 266 14.47 -14.26 -8.40
CA GLU A 266 14.96 -15.39 -9.19
C GLU A 266 14.47 -16.72 -8.62
N LEU A 267 14.59 -16.90 -7.30
CA LEU A 267 14.11 -18.09 -6.60
C LEU A 267 12.59 -18.22 -6.71
N ARG A 268 11.86 -17.14 -6.39
CA ARG A 268 10.39 -17.13 -6.48
C ARG A 268 9.91 -17.51 -7.88
N THR A 269 10.46 -16.89 -8.91
CA THR A 269 10.03 -17.11 -10.30
C THR A 269 10.42 -18.48 -10.83
N ASP A 270 11.56 -19.03 -10.42
CA ASP A 270 11.93 -20.42 -10.74
C ASP A 270 10.93 -21.40 -10.12
N LEU A 271 10.61 -21.26 -8.84
CA LEU A 271 9.63 -22.10 -8.15
C LEU A 271 8.23 -22.02 -8.77
N GLU A 272 7.74 -20.81 -9.10
CA GLU A 272 6.48 -20.65 -9.82
C GLU A 272 6.50 -21.32 -11.21
N SER A 273 7.60 -21.19 -11.94
CA SER A 273 7.79 -21.80 -13.27
C SER A 273 7.78 -23.33 -13.19
N ARG A 274 8.49 -23.90 -12.22
CA ARG A 274 8.51 -25.33 -11.91
C ARG A 274 7.12 -25.85 -11.54
N GLY A 275 6.41 -25.11 -10.70
CA GLY A 275 5.04 -25.42 -10.30
C GLY A 275 4.07 -25.44 -11.49
N LYS A 276 4.20 -24.48 -12.43
CA LYS A 276 3.43 -24.48 -13.68
C LYS A 276 3.74 -25.66 -14.59
N ARG A 277 5.02 -26.03 -14.70
CA ARG A 277 5.50 -27.16 -15.52
C ARG A 277 5.30 -28.53 -14.88
N ARG A 278 4.79 -28.58 -13.64
CA ARG A 278 4.63 -29.81 -12.84
C ARG A 278 5.95 -30.57 -12.67
N ARG A 279 7.04 -29.81 -12.49
CA ARG A 279 8.40 -30.33 -12.30
C ARG A 279 9.01 -29.66 -11.08
N PRO A 280 8.63 -30.09 -9.85
CA PRO A 280 9.23 -29.53 -8.64
C PRO A 280 10.74 -29.66 -8.68
N ARG A 281 11.44 -28.77 -7.97
CA ARG A 281 12.88 -28.91 -7.83
C ARG A 281 13.22 -30.14 -6.99
N SER A 282 14.48 -30.57 -7.08
CA SER A 282 15.05 -31.50 -6.12
C SER A 282 15.13 -30.82 -4.75
N PRO A 283 14.93 -31.56 -3.63
CA PRO A 283 15.07 -31.01 -2.29
C PRO A 283 16.44 -30.40 -2.04
N GLU A 284 16.48 -29.23 -1.40
CA GLU A 284 17.72 -28.53 -1.02
C GLU A 284 17.84 -28.38 0.51
N PRO A 285 19.07 -28.50 1.07
CA PRO A 285 19.32 -28.43 2.51
C PRO A 285 19.39 -26.97 3.01
N GLU A 286 18.31 -26.22 2.82
CA GLU A 286 18.19 -24.83 3.30
C GLU A 286 17.72 -24.80 4.75
N GLU A 287 18.36 -24.04 5.63
CA GLU A 287 17.97 -23.92 7.05
C GLU A 287 16.88 -22.84 7.27
N PRO A 288 16.01 -22.98 8.30
CA PRO A 288 14.93 -22.04 8.61
C PRO A 288 15.43 -20.71 9.20
N VAL A 289 16.36 -20.02 8.55
CA VAL A 289 16.91 -18.76 9.07
C VAL A 289 15.88 -17.64 8.92
N PHE A 290 15.59 -16.97 10.04
CA PHE A 290 14.82 -15.73 10.10
C PHE A 290 15.70 -14.59 10.60
N PHE A 291 15.98 -13.64 9.71
CA PHE A 291 16.69 -12.41 10.01
C PHE A 291 15.78 -11.42 10.75
N ASP A 292 16.41 -10.45 11.41
CA ASP A 292 15.74 -9.32 12.09
C ASP A 292 16.50 -8.02 11.77
N LEU A 293 15.81 -6.89 11.82
CA LEU A 293 16.40 -5.56 11.58
C LEU A 293 17.43 -5.13 12.63
N GLY A 294 17.45 -5.75 13.81
CA GLY A 294 18.43 -5.55 14.87
C GLY A 294 19.74 -6.33 14.69
N TRP A 295 19.82 -7.25 13.73
CA TRP A 295 21.04 -8.04 13.50
C TRP A 295 22.19 -7.17 12.97
N SER A 296 23.41 -7.47 13.41
CA SER A 296 24.61 -6.81 12.90
C SER A 296 24.75 -7.06 11.39
N GLY A 297 24.84 -5.97 10.61
CA GLY A 297 24.89 -6.04 9.15
C GLY A 297 23.54 -6.30 8.46
N ALA A 298 22.41 -6.24 9.18
CA ALA A 298 21.10 -6.34 8.58
C ALA A 298 20.89 -5.26 7.50
N ARG A 299 20.35 -5.68 6.35
CA ARG A 299 19.97 -4.75 5.28
C ARG A 299 18.78 -3.89 5.72
N PRO A 300 18.70 -2.63 5.27
CA PRO A 300 17.50 -1.82 5.43
C PRO A 300 16.26 -2.55 4.87
N ALA A 301 15.09 -2.32 5.46
CA ALA A 301 13.86 -3.01 5.10
C ALA A 301 13.55 -2.90 3.59
N TYR A 302 13.61 -1.70 3.01
CA TYR A 302 13.42 -1.54 1.57
C TYR A 302 14.41 -2.35 0.72
N ASP A 303 15.69 -2.43 1.13
CA ASP A 303 16.70 -3.20 0.39
C ASP A 303 16.46 -4.70 0.46
N THR A 304 15.97 -5.20 1.60
CA THR A 304 15.52 -6.58 1.75
C THR A 304 14.29 -6.85 0.89
N ILE A 305 13.21 -6.07 1.07
CA ILE A 305 11.91 -6.33 0.44
C ILE A 305 12.03 -6.22 -1.08
N ARG A 306 12.80 -5.26 -1.59
CA ARG A 306 12.97 -5.08 -3.04
C ARG A 306 13.68 -6.24 -3.71
N GLN A 307 14.39 -7.13 -3.01
CA GLN A 307 14.97 -8.32 -3.64
C GLN A 307 13.92 -9.25 -4.26
N SER A 308 12.67 -9.20 -3.78
CA SER A 308 11.53 -9.90 -4.40
C SER A 308 11.12 -9.34 -5.76
N CYS A 309 11.58 -8.13 -6.11
CA CYS A 309 11.28 -7.47 -7.38
C CYS A 309 12.22 -7.91 -8.51
N PRO A 310 11.76 -7.87 -9.79
CA PRO A 310 12.61 -8.16 -10.94
C PRO A 310 13.90 -7.32 -10.92
N PRO A 311 15.08 -7.87 -11.25
CA PRO A 311 16.33 -7.10 -11.32
C PRO A 311 16.24 -5.86 -12.24
N SER A 312 15.39 -5.94 -13.26
CA SER A 312 15.11 -4.86 -14.21
C SER A 312 14.02 -3.87 -13.76
N SER A 313 13.49 -4.01 -12.55
CA SER A 313 12.49 -3.08 -12.00
C SER A 313 13.11 -1.76 -11.56
N ALA A 314 12.29 -0.71 -11.45
CA ALA A 314 12.75 0.58 -10.97
C ALA A 314 13.20 0.53 -9.51
N ALA A 315 12.51 -0.23 -8.65
CA ALA A 315 12.85 -0.41 -7.24
C ALA A 315 14.23 -1.07 -7.04
N ARG A 316 14.54 -2.13 -7.80
CA ARG A 316 15.86 -2.81 -7.74
C ARG A 316 17.01 -1.91 -8.18
N ARG A 317 16.81 -1.06 -9.20
CA ARG A 317 17.85 -0.15 -9.72
C ARG A 317 17.97 1.18 -9.00
N ALA A 318 16.98 1.55 -8.19
CA ALA A 318 17.00 2.82 -7.48
C ALA A 318 18.14 2.87 -6.45
N ALA A 319 18.74 4.04 -6.30
CA ALA A 319 19.63 4.31 -5.18
C ALA A 319 18.84 4.16 -3.86
N LEU A 320 19.48 3.54 -2.87
CA LEU A 320 18.95 3.47 -1.52
C LEU A 320 19.08 4.84 -0.87
N SER A 321 18.01 5.27 -0.22
CA SER A 321 18.04 6.45 0.62
C SER A 321 18.91 6.22 1.86
N PRO A 322 19.85 7.12 2.18
CA PRO A 322 20.63 7.01 3.41
C PRO A 322 19.81 7.35 4.67
N ALA A 323 18.67 8.01 4.52
CA ALA A 323 17.80 8.43 5.61
C ALA A 323 16.32 8.35 5.20
N PRO A 324 15.81 7.14 4.93
CA PRO A 324 14.47 6.95 4.39
C PRO A 324 13.40 7.55 5.32
N GLY A 325 12.41 8.19 4.72
CA GLY A 325 11.30 8.84 5.40
C GLY A 325 11.63 10.17 6.07
N THR A 326 12.90 10.61 6.09
CA THR A 326 13.28 11.87 6.77
C THR A 326 12.93 13.10 5.95
N LYS A 327 12.97 13.00 4.62
CA LYS A 327 12.61 14.09 3.70
C LYS A 327 11.76 13.52 2.56
N PRO A 328 10.54 13.05 2.87
CA PRO A 328 9.74 12.32 1.91
C PRO A 328 9.37 13.20 0.71
N HIS A 329 9.63 12.70 -0.49
CA HIS A 329 9.27 13.39 -1.73
C HIS A 329 8.09 12.68 -2.40
N VAL A 330 6.91 13.28 -2.30
CA VAL A 330 5.71 12.78 -2.98
C VAL A 330 5.80 13.16 -4.47
N SER A 331 5.83 12.16 -5.35
CA SER A 331 5.89 12.36 -6.80
C SER A 331 4.82 11.57 -7.53
N GLN A 332 4.21 12.17 -8.55
CA GLN A 332 3.32 11.47 -9.48
C GLN A 332 4.08 10.77 -10.63
N ARG A 333 5.42 10.85 -10.67
CA ARG A 333 6.26 10.31 -11.76
C ARG A 333 6.00 8.83 -12.07
N TYR A 334 5.66 8.04 -11.07
CA TYR A 334 5.51 6.58 -11.17
C TYR A 334 4.04 6.12 -11.17
N THR A 335 3.10 7.04 -11.41
CA THR A 335 1.67 6.77 -11.17
C THR A 335 0.81 6.64 -12.41
N SER A 336 1.31 7.07 -13.57
CA SER A 336 0.52 7.21 -14.81
C SER A 336 -0.15 5.92 -15.31
N ALA A 337 0.33 4.75 -14.87
CA ALA A 337 -0.29 3.46 -15.19
C ALA A 337 -1.60 3.20 -14.42
N PHE A 338 -1.79 3.85 -13.26
CA PHE A 338 -2.88 3.58 -12.32
C PHE A 338 -3.57 4.82 -11.76
N THR A 339 -3.18 6.03 -12.19
CA THR A 339 -3.88 7.29 -11.91
C THR A 339 -4.38 7.93 -13.20
N VAL A 340 -5.45 8.72 -13.08
CA VAL A 340 -5.82 9.67 -14.15
C VAL A 340 -4.77 10.80 -14.23
N PRO A 341 -4.66 11.52 -15.35
CA PRO A 341 -3.67 12.58 -15.50
C PRO A 341 -3.73 13.65 -14.38
N PRO A 342 -2.59 14.25 -13.98
CA PRO A 342 -2.57 15.22 -12.88
C PRO A 342 -3.49 16.43 -13.05
N GLN A 343 -3.66 16.92 -14.28
CA GLN A 343 -4.61 18.00 -14.58
C GLN A 343 -6.08 17.61 -14.36
N LEU A 344 -6.36 16.33 -14.17
CA LEU A 344 -7.67 15.75 -13.83
C LEU A 344 -7.69 15.17 -12.40
N GLY A 345 -6.77 15.60 -11.53
CA GLY A 345 -6.83 15.37 -10.10
C GLY A 345 -6.11 14.12 -9.58
N SER A 346 -5.43 13.35 -10.43
CA SER A 346 -4.62 12.17 -10.06
C SER A 346 -5.38 11.05 -9.33
N PHE A 347 -6.70 10.98 -9.45
CA PHE A 347 -7.52 9.89 -8.90
C PHE A 347 -7.01 8.51 -9.32
N LEU A 348 -6.98 7.56 -8.38
CA LEU A 348 -6.65 6.16 -8.67
C LEU A 348 -7.65 5.55 -9.66
N SER A 349 -7.20 5.26 -10.87
CA SER A 349 -7.97 4.55 -11.88
C SER A 349 -7.87 3.04 -11.78
N ASN A 350 -6.83 2.53 -11.10
CA ASN A 350 -6.62 1.11 -10.83
C ASN A 350 -5.85 0.89 -9.51
N ALA A 351 -6.57 0.77 -8.39
CA ALA A 351 -5.98 0.55 -7.07
C ALA A 351 -5.23 -0.78 -6.94
N GLU A 352 -5.63 -1.81 -7.68
CA GLU A 352 -4.92 -3.09 -7.67
C GLU A 352 -3.53 -2.97 -8.28
N LEU A 353 -3.45 -2.24 -9.39
CA LEU A 353 -2.18 -2.02 -10.08
C LEU A 353 -1.22 -1.20 -9.22
N GLU A 354 -1.68 -0.16 -8.51
CA GLU A 354 -0.81 0.60 -7.57
C GLU A 354 -0.13 -0.33 -6.56
N ARG A 355 -0.86 -1.28 -5.97
CA ARG A 355 -0.30 -2.20 -4.97
C ARG A 355 0.62 -3.24 -5.59
N ARG A 356 0.22 -3.81 -6.73
CA ARG A 356 0.98 -4.90 -7.37
C ARG A 356 2.19 -4.45 -8.17
N SER A 357 2.20 -3.21 -8.66
CA SER A 357 3.34 -2.64 -9.39
C SER A 357 4.22 -1.78 -8.49
N TRP A 358 4.32 -2.07 -7.20
CA TRP A 358 5.19 -1.31 -6.28
C TRP A 358 6.67 -1.43 -6.66
N CYS A 359 7.07 -2.55 -7.30
CA CYS A 359 8.42 -2.71 -7.85
C CYS A 359 8.78 -1.65 -8.91
N ASP A 360 7.80 -0.98 -9.50
CA ASP A 360 8.00 0.11 -10.46
C ASP A 360 7.89 1.50 -9.81
N GLN A 361 7.77 1.56 -8.49
CA GLN A 361 7.56 2.77 -7.70
C GLN A 361 8.67 2.96 -6.64
N PRO A 362 9.89 3.36 -7.07
CA PRO A 362 11.04 3.46 -6.17
C PRO A 362 10.94 4.59 -5.14
N ASP A 363 10.00 5.51 -5.31
CA ASP A 363 9.68 6.56 -4.34
C ASP A 363 9.02 6.00 -3.07
N LEU A 364 8.43 4.81 -3.10
CA LEU A 364 7.74 4.25 -1.93
C LEU A 364 8.67 3.93 -0.76
N GLN A 365 9.99 3.81 -1.00
CA GLN A 365 11.00 3.72 0.06
C GLN A 365 10.96 4.90 1.04
N GLU A 366 10.38 6.03 0.63
CA GLU A 366 10.22 7.25 1.42
C GLU A 366 8.81 7.47 1.97
N LEU A 367 7.82 6.69 1.51
CA LEU A 367 6.40 7.05 1.65
C LEU A 367 5.56 6.05 2.45
N HIS A 368 6.13 4.91 2.84
CA HIS A 368 5.41 3.88 3.59
C HIS A 368 6.28 3.31 4.71
N GLN A 369 5.73 3.27 5.92
CA GLN A 369 6.40 2.86 7.15
C GLN A 369 7.07 1.48 7.05
N THR A 370 6.43 0.50 6.40
CA THR A 370 6.99 -0.85 6.17
C THR A 370 8.22 -0.87 5.28
N LEU A 371 8.34 0.08 4.36
CA LEU A 371 9.52 0.19 3.48
C LEU A 371 10.62 1.05 4.13
N ILE A 372 10.23 2.03 4.95
CA ILE A 372 11.16 2.88 5.70
C ILE A 372 11.82 2.09 6.85
N ARG A 373 11.02 1.67 7.83
CA ARG A 373 11.46 0.93 9.02
C ARG A 373 10.27 0.29 9.74
N PRO A 374 9.89 -0.96 9.37
CA PRO A 374 8.80 -1.68 10.02
C PRO A 374 9.09 -1.96 11.51
N LEU A 375 8.06 -2.28 12.27
CA LEU A 375 8.12 -2.35 13.73
C LEU A 375 8.77 -3.66 14.21
N SER A 376 8.32 -4.78 13.65
CA SER A 376 8.67 -6.14 14.08
C SER A 376 9.10 -7.05 12.92
N PHE A 377 9.63 -6.48 11.85
CA PHE A 377 10.00 -7.23 10.66
C PHE A 377 11.08 -8.27 10.91
N SER A 378 10.68 -9.53 10.81
CA SER A 378 11.56 -10.69 10.81
C SER A 378 11.24 -11.57 9.62
N TRP A 379 12.24 -11.83 8.78
CA TRP A 379 12.03 -12.44 7.46
C TRP A 379 12.94 -13.63 7.18
N SER A 380 12.47 -14.53 6.34
CA SER A 380 13.26 -15.56 5.67
C SER A 380 13.31 -15.28 4.18
N GLU A 381 14.45 -15.59 3.58
CA GLU A 381 14.68 -15.52 2.13
C GLU A 381 14.48 -16.88 1.45
N GLN A 382 14.23 -17.91 2.25
CA GLN A 382 14.07 -19.30 1.84
C GLN A 382 12.59 -19.71 1.86
N PRO A 383 12.19 -20.74 1.10
CA PRO A 383 10.81 -21.15 0.99
C PRO A 383 10.36 -21.96 2.20
N PHE A 384 10.09 -21.26 3.31
CA PHE A 384 9.51 -21.81 4.53
C PHE A 384 8.04 -21.39 4.64
N PRO A 385 7.09 -22.33 4.70
CA PRO A 385 5.67 -21.98 4.64
C PRO A 385 5.21 -21.31 5.94
N VAL A 386 4.79 -20.05 5.81
CA VAL A 386 4.27 -19.22 6.90
C VAL A 386 2.91 -18.67 6.48
N PHE A 387 1.97 -18.69 7.40
CA PHE A 387 0.60 -18.22 7.21
C PHE A 387 0.41 -16.91 7.97
N SER A 388 0.05 -15.84 7.26
CA SER A 388 -0.02 -14.48 7.82
C SER A 388 -1.40 -13.86 7.57
N ASN A 389 -1.83 -12.97 8.46
CA ASN A 389 -3.13 -12.29 8.30
C ASN A 389 -3.13 -11.28 7.13
N SER A 390 -1.96 -10.77 6.75
CA SER A 390 -1.80 -9.88 5.59
C SER A 390 -0.39 -9.98 5.00
N LYS A 391 -0.19 -9.44 3.79
CA LYS A 391 1.14 -9.35 3.17
C LYS A 391 1.24 -8.22 2.14
N LEU A 392 2.45 -7.89 1.69
CA LEU A 392 2.66 -7.05 0.51
C LEU A 392 2.94 -7.94 -0.71
N GLU A 393 2.71 -7.41 -1.92
CA GLU A 393 3.18 -8.07 -3.14
C GLU A 393 4.70 -8.30 -3.07
N GLY A 394 5.16 -9.48 -3.49
CA GLY A 394 6.57 -9.91 -3.34
C GLY A 394 6.84 -10.78 -2.11
N PHE A 395 5.97 -10.71 -1.08
CA PHE A 395 5.96 -11.68 0.01
C PHE A 395 5.21 -12.96 -0.39
N ASN A 396 5.66 -14.08 0.17
CA ASN A 396 5.23 -15.43 -0.20
C ASN A 396 4.51 -16.15 0.95
N ASP A 397 4.18 -15.40 2.01
CA ASP A 397 3.26 -15.81 3.04
C ASP A 397 1.90 -16.21 2.44
N ILE A 398 1.29 -17.21 3.06
CA ILE A 398 -0.04 -17.70 2.70
C ILE A 398 -1.07 -16.98 3.55
N LEU A 399 -2.00 -16.26 2.91
CA LEU A 399 -2.97 -15.48 3.67
C LEU A 399 -4.00 -16.36 4.37
N VAL A 400 -4.23 -16.09 5.65
CA VAL A 400 -5.36 -16.59 6.44
C VAL A 400 -6.32 -15.44 6.78
N PRO A 401 -7.61 -15.71 7.04
CA PRO A 401 -8.51 -14.69 7.56
C PRO A 401 -7.94 -14.02 8.80
N THR A 402 -8.18 -12.72 8.95
CA THR A 402 -7.57 -11.95 10.03
C THR A 402 -8.19 -12.32 11.38
N TRP A 403 -7.37 -12.51 12.42
CA TRP A 403 -7.89 -12.80 13.77
C TRP A 403 -8.75 -11.66 14.30
N TYR A 404 -8.41 -10.43 13.92
CA TYR A 404 -9.15 -9.23 14.30
C TYR A 404 -10.58 -9.25 13.76
N HIS A 405 -10.75 -9.73 12.53
CA HIS A 405 -12.05 -9.92 11.94
C HIS A 405 -12.80 -11.10 12.59
N TRP A 406 -12.11 -12.22 12.84
CA TRP A 406 -12.69 -13.41 13.47
C TRP A 406 -13.31 -13.12 14.84
N TYR A 407 -12.57 -12.43 15.71
CA TYR A 407 -13.03 -12.05 17.03
C TYR A 407 -13.91 -10.80 17.05
N GLN A 408 -14.04 -10.11 15.91
CA GLN A 408 -14.78 -8.85 15.80
C GLN A 408 -14.36 -7.83 16.87
N GLU A 409 -13.05 -7.63 17.06
CA GLU A 409 -12.47 -6.80 18.14
C GLU A 409 -13.02 -5.36 18.20
N MET A 410 -13.52 -4.84 17.07
CA MET A 410 -14.23 -3.57 16.98
C MET A 410 -15.55 -3.81 16.23
N PRO A 411 -16.57 -4.39 16.88
CA PRO A 411 -17.78 -4.78 16.20
C PRO A 411 -18.58 -3.54 15.79
N TYR A 412 -19.27 -3.66 14.66
CA TYR A 412 -20.26 -2.66 14.26
C TYR A 412 -21.59 -2.91 14.97
N HIS A 413 -22.17 -1.86 15.54
CA HIS A 413 -23.50 -1.91 16.13
C HIS A 413 -24.45 -0.93 15.42
N GLU A 414 -25.53 -1.48 14.87
CA GLU A 414 -26.51 -0.74 14.06
C GLU A 414 -27.07 0.51 14.76
N HIS A 415 -27.28 0.43 16.07
CA HIS A 415 -27.89 1.50 16.88
C HIS A 415 -26.93 2.66 17.19
N GLU A 416 -25.63 2.49 16.98
CA GLU A 416 -24.61 3.53 17.15
C GLU A 416 -24.40 4.37 15.88
N ASP A 417 -24.99 3.94 14.77
CA ASP A 417 -24.78 4.51 13.45
C ASP A 417 -25.96 5.40 13.02
N VAL A 418 -25.68 6.69 12.84
CA VAL A 418 -26.71 7.67 12.46
C VAL A 418 -27.07 7.56 10.98
N GLU A 419 -28.32 7.88 10.65
CA GLU A 419 -28.78 7.92 9.26
C GLU A 419 -27.97 8.90 8.41
N TRP A 420 -27.82 8.61 7.11
CA TRP A 420 -26.96 9.36 6.18
C TRP A 420 -27.17 10.88 6.24
N LYS A 421 -28.43 11.32 6.34
CA LYS A 421 -28.80 12.75 6.40
C LYS A 421 -28.30 13.45 7.67
N GLY A 422 -28.07 12.71 8.75
CA GLY A 422 -27.54 13.23 10.02
C GLY A 422 -26.01 13.24 10.09
N LYS A 423 -25.32 12.67 9.10
CA LYS A 423 -23.85 12.60 9.07
C LYS A 423 -23.23 13.90 8.56
N ALA A 424 -22.08 14.28 9.10
CA ALA A 424 -21.31 15.43 8.64
C ALA A 424 -20.69 15.19 7.25
N ASN A 425 -20.67 16.24 6.41
CA ASN A 425 -20.07 16.27 5.07
C ASN A 425 -18.54 16.38 5.14
N GLN A 426 -17.89 15.47 5.87
CA GLN A 426 -16.46 15.50 6.10
C GLN A 426 -15.87 14.09 6.08
N LEU A 427 -14.57 14.03 5.82
CA LEU A 427 -13.73 12.86 6.04
C LEU A 427 -13.34 12.78 7.51
N TYR A 428 -13.53 11.61 8.13
CA TYR A 428 -13.10 11.37 9.50
C TYR A 428 -12.00 10.33 9.60
N TRP A 429 -11.04 10.58 10.49
CA TRP A 429 -10.09 9.57 10.93
C TRP A 429 -9.59 9.83 12.34
N ARG A 430 -9.56 8.76 13.14
CA ARG A 430 -8.77 8.66 14.38
C ARG A 430 -7.99 7.35 14.37
N GLY A 431 -6.75 7.44 14.81
CA GLY A 431 -5.87 6.29 14.99
C GLY A 431 -4.62 6.70 15.76
N THR A 432 -3.90 5.74 16.30
CA THR A 432 -2.59 5.98 16.91
C THR A 432 -1.55 6.19 15.80
N ASN A 433 -0.47 6.94 16.10
CA ASN A 433 0.65 7.08 15.17
C ASN A 433 1.54 5.82 15.12
N THR A 434 0.92 4.65 15.05
CA THR A 434 1.62 3.37 14.89
C THR A 434 1.94 3.11 13.43
N GLY A 435 2.97 2.30 13.17
CA GLY A 435 3.27 1.84 11.81
C GLY A 435 4.65 1.23 11.62
N GLY A 436 5.63 1.71 12.36
CA GLY A 436 7.00 1.25 12.26
C GLY A 436 7.77 1.54 13.53
N ARG A 437 9.10 1.38 13.47
CA ARG A 437 9.98 1.87 14.52
C ARG A 437 10.62 3.17 14.07
N SER A 438 10.26 4.30 14.66
CA SER A 438 10.78 5.58 14.23
C SER A 438 12.23 5.78 14.70
N VAL A 439 13.06 6.28 13.78
CA VAL A 439 14.43 6.73 14.09
C VAL A 439 14.60 8.16 13.62
N GLY A 440 15.00 9.08 14.51
CA GLY A 440 15.08 10.51 14.24
C GLY A 440 13.80 11.04 13.56
N LEU A 441 13.93 11.56 12.34
CA LEU A 441 12.82 12.13 11.56
C LEU A 441 12.20 11.17 10.52
N SER A 442 12.56 9.89 10.51
CA SER A 442 12.04 8.91 9.53
C SER A 442 10.51 8.76 9.53
N TRP A 443 9.84 9.12 10.63
CA TRP A 443 8.39 9.13 10.75
C TRP A 443 7.71 10.14 9.82
N MET A 444 8.43 11.16 9.32
CA MET A 444 7.85 12.17 8.43
C MET A 444 7.34 11.53 7.12
N GLY A 445 7.95 10.43 6.68
CA GLY A 445 7.56 9.65 5.51
C GLY A 445 6.42 8.67 5.76
N TRP A 446 6.10 8.38 7.02
CA TRP A 446 5.04 7.43 7.36
C TRP A 446 3.70 7.91 6.84
N MET A 447 2.90 6.94 6.39
CA MET A 447 1.64 7.24 5.73
C MET A 447 0.69 8.05 6.64
N ARG A 448 0.54 7.66 7.90
CA ARG A 448 -0.32 8.37 8.87
C ARG A 448 0.20 9.77 9.20
N SER A 449 1.51 9.90 9.42
CA SER A 449 2.18 11.18 9.65
C SER A 449 1.94 12.17 8.51
N ARG A 450 2.16 11.74 7.26
CA ARG A 450 1.95 12.59 6.07
C ARG A 450 0.50 13.04 5.93
N LEU A 451 -0.45 12.14 6.18
CA LEU A 451 -1.86 12.49 6.13
C LEU A 451 -2.21 13.53 7.20
N VAL A 452 -1.89 13.26 8.46
CA VAL A 452 -2.25 14.16 9.58
C VAL A 452 -1.60 15.52 9.37
N SER A 453 -0.32 15.56 8.96
CA SER A 453 0.36 16.82 8.65
C SER A 453 -0.28 17.58 7.48
N LYS A 454 -0.72 16.87 6.42
CA LYS A 454 -1.45 17.48 5.30
C LYS A 454 -2.78 18.09 5.77
N MET A 455 -3.56 17.33 6.54
CA MET A 455 -4.93 17.70 6.95
C MET A 455 -5.00 18.62 8.18
N ASN A 456 -3.90 18.82 8.89
CA ASN A 456 -3.81 19.73 10.04
C ASN A 456 -2.70 20.78 9.84
N ARG A 457 -2.40 21.13 8.59
CA ARG A 457 -1.46 22.23 8.30
C ARG A 457 -1.91 23.51 9.02
N LEU A 458 -0.98 24.11 9.75
CA LEU A 458 -1.19 25.36 10.47
C LEU A 458 -1.52 26.52 9.53
N ILE A 459 -2.36 27.44 9.99
CA ILE A 459 -2.79 28.62 9.22
C ILE A 459 -1.61 29.54 8.92
N GLU A 460 -0.66 29.64 9.86
CA GLU A 460 0.57 30.42 9.76
C GLU A 460 1.49 29.90 8.65
N TRP A 461 1.39 28.61 8.31
CA TRP A 461 2.12 27.99 7.19
C TRP A 461 1.34 28.14 5.89
N ARG A 462 1.13 29.40 5.47
CA ARG A 462 0.31 29.75 4.31
C ARG A 462 0.65 28.86 3.10
N HIS A 463 -0.32 28.07 2.69
CA HIS A 463 -0.22 27.16 1.55
C HIS A 463 -1.52 27.15 0.78
N TYR A 464 -1.42 26.94 -0.53
CA TYR A 464 -2.56 26.84 -1.42
C TYR A 464 -2.43 25.56 -2.23
N ASP A 465 -3.53 24.82 -2.34
CA ASP A 465 -3.63 23.66 -3.21
C ASP A 465 -4.49 24.01 -4.42
N GLN A 466 -4.14 23.45 -5.57
CA GLN A 466 -5.04 23.38 -6.71
C GLN A 466 -6.05 22.27 -6.47
N VAL A 467 -7.32 22.59 -6.64
CA VAL A 467 -8.44 21.68 -6.45
C VAL A 467 -9.32 21.69 -7.68
N ILE A 468 -9.86 20.53 -8.04
CA ILE A 468 -10.87 20.39 -9.08
C ILE A 468 -12.25 20.03 -8.54
N LEU A 469 -13.28 20.55 -9.18
CA LEU A 469 -14.69 20.21 -8.99
C LEU A 469 -15.33 19.76 -10.30
N ALA A 470 -16.51 19.16 -10.20
CA ALA A 470 -17.39 18.97 -11.35
C ALA A 470 -18.44 20.09 -11.41
N GLY A 471 -18.55 20.73 -12.56
CA GLY A 471 -19.59 21.70 -12.88
C GLY A 471 -20.92 21.04 -13.25
N PRO A 472 -21.94 21.83 -13.63
CA PRO A 472 -23.27 21.31 -13.93
C PRO A 472 -23.35 20.39 -15.15
N ASP A 473 -22.36 20.51 -16.04
CA ASP A 473 -22.14 19.69 -17.23
C ASP A 473 -21.15 18.54 -17.00
N ASN A 474 -20.84 18.23 -15.73
CA ASN A 474 -19.84 17.25 -15.29
C ASN A 474 -18.43 17.54 -15.81
N LYS A 475 -18.14 18.79 -16.18
CA LYS A 475 -16.80 19.19 -16.60
C LYS A 475 -15.98 19.73 -15.45
N THR A 476 -14.67 19.57 -15.56
CA THR A 476 -13.69 19.94 -14.55
C THR A 476 -13.60 21.46 -14.41
N LEU A 477 -13.76 21.95 -13.18
CA LEU A 477 -13.54 23.32 -12.77
C LEU A 477 -12.33 23.35 -11.83
N ALA A 478 -11.24 23.98 -12.26
CA ALA A 478 -10.03 24.12 -11.44
C ALA A 478 -10.01 25.46 -10.69
N MET A 479 -9.53 25.42 -9.44
CA MET A 479 -9.35 26.59 -8.59
C MET A 479 -8.16 26.41 -7.65
N THR A 480 -7.67 27.51 -7.08
CA THR A 480 -6.58 27.50 -6.10
C THR A 480 -7.09 28.04 -4.77
N LEU A 481 -7.00 27.25 -3.70
CA LEU A 481 -7.59 27.60 -2.39
C LEU A 481 -6.63 27.34 -1.22
N PRO A 482 -6.74 28.11 -0.12
CA PRO A 482 -5.93 27.88 1.07
C PRO A 482 -6.14 26.48 1.65
N SER A 483 -5.05 25.76 1.89
CA SER A 483 -5.10 24.37 2.36
C SER A 483 -5.71 24.23 3.74
N SER A 484 -5.44 25.18 4.66
CA SER A 484 -6.05 25.19 6.00
C SER A 484 -7.56 25.39 5.96
N ALA A 485 -8.07 26.16 4.99
CA ALA A 485 -9.51 26.35 4.81
C ALA A 485 -10.17 25.10 4.23
N LEU A 486 -9.50 24.42 3.28
CA LEU A 486 -9.91 23.10 2.77
C LEU A 486 -9.96 22.06 3.90
N ASN A 487 -8.94 22.03 4.76
CA ASN A 487 -8.86 21.14 5.91
C ASN A 487 -10.06 21.30 6.84
N THR A 488 -10.30 22.53 7.31
CA THR A 488 -11.44 22.84 8.19
C THR A 488 -12.79 22.51 7.55
N ALA A 489 -12.93 22.72 6.25
CA ALA A 489 -14.19 22.45 5.54
C ALA A 489 -14.44 20.96 5.34
N LEU A 490 -13.41 20.20 4.94
CA LEU A 490 -13.58 18.88 4.31
C LEU A 490 -13.24 17.71 5.23
N ALA A 491 -12.55 17.92 6.36
CA ALA A 491 -12.10 16.79 7.17
C ALA A 491 -11.91 17.09 8.67
N ASP A 492 -12.07 16.04 9.45
CA ASP A 492 -11.67 15.96 10.86
C ASP A 492 -10.74 14.76 11.06
N VAL A 493 -9.44 15.01 10.91
CA VAL A 493 -8.37 13.99 11.00
C VAL A 493 -7.45 14.32 12.17
N ALA A 494 -7.17 13.35 13.03
CA ALA A 494 -6.23 13.51 14.14
C ALA A 494 -5.68 12.18 14.65
N PHE A 495 -4.55 12.26 15.35
CA PHE A 495 -4.07 11.14 16.12
C PHE A 495 -4.87 10.99 17.43
N ALA A 496 -5.09 9.74 17.84
CA ALA A 496 -5.61 9.43 19.16
C ALA A 496 -4.50 9.51 20.22
N SER A 497 -3.29 9.08 19.88
CA SER A 497 -2.11 9.18 20.76
C SER A 497 -0.82 9.29 19.94
N PRO A 498 0.26 9.80 20.56
CA PRO A 498 1.61 9.71 20.00
C PRO A 498 2.04 8.27 19.75
N ASP A 499 3.09 8.13 18.94
CA ASP A 499 3.82 6.87 18.80
C ASP A 499 4.47 6.47 20.13
N ARG A 500 4.75 5.18 20.28
CA ARG A 500 5.44 4.60 21.43
C ARG A 500 6.64 3.76 21.01
N HIS A 501 6.94 3.70 19.72
CA HIS A 501 7.93 2.81 19.15
C HIS A 501 8.99 3.57 18.36
N GLY A 502 9.97 4.13 19.08
CA GLY A 502 11.08 4.84 18.46
C GLY A 502 12.21 5.14 19.44
N ASP A 503 13.25 5.79 18.94
CA ASP A 503 14.23 6.43 19.83
C ASP A 503 13.62 7.68 20.51
N SER A 504 14.21 8.10 21.62
CA SER A 504 13.68 9.17 22.47
C SER A 504 13.50 10.50 21.73
N GLU A 505 14.46 10.87 20.87
CA GLU A 505 14.41 12.12 20.09
C GLU A 505 13.24 12.09 19.10
N SER A 506 13.06 10.95 18.43
CA SER A 506 11.97 10.72 17.49
C SER A 506 10.59 10.83 18.15
N LEU A 507 10.44 10.23 19.34
CA LEU A 507 9.18 10.25 20.08
C LEU A 507 8.85 11.64 20.64
N GLU A 508 9.85 12.38 21.12
CA GLU A 508 9.70 13.76 21.58
C GLU A 508 9.28 14.69 20.43
N THR A 509 9.96 14.58 19.29
CA THR A 509 9.67 15.41 18.11
C THR A 509 8.25 15.15 17.59
N GLN A 510 7.82 13.88 17.50
CA GLN A 510 6.44 13.55 17.08
C GLN A 510 5.39 14.09 18.05
N SER A 511 5.68 14.06 19.36
CA SER A 511 4.73 14.53 20.39
C SER A 511 4.58 16.05 20.41
N THR A 512 5.58 16.76 19.87
CA THR A 512 5.64 18.24 19.83
C THR A 512 5.43 18.80 18.41
N GLU A 513 5.26 17.95 17.41
CA GLU A 513 5.01 18.34 16.02
C GLU A 513 3.74 19.21 15.92
N PRO A 514 3.83 20.48 15.51
CA PRO A 514 2.70 21.40 15.55
C PRO A 514 1.52 21.00 14.65
N SER A 515 1.78 20.24 13.57
CA SER A 515 0.72 19.72 12.71
C SER A 515 0.07 18.44 13.23
N PHE A 516 0.51 17.88 14.36
CA PHE A 516 -0.09 16.68 14.95
C PHE A 516 -1.08 17.07 16.05
N ARG A 517 -2.38 16.97 15.73
CA ARG A 517 -3.44 17.09 16.72
C ARG A 517 -3.69 15.74 17.41
N PHE A 518 -3.62 15.73 18.73
CA PHE A 518 -3.91 14.55 19.56
C PHE A 518 -5.26 14.72 20.30
N THR A 519 -6.18 13.78 20.12
CA THR A 519 -7.53 13.86 20.74
C THR A 519 -7.73 12.94 21.92
N GLY A 520 -6.76 12.05 22.22
CA GLY A 520 -7.02 10.90 23.07
C GLY A 520 -7.82 9.81 22.33
N LEU A 521 -8.05 8.69 23.01
CA LEU A 521 -8.97 7.65 22.55
C LEU A 521 -10.40 8.17 22.60
N VAL A 522 -11.13 8.00 21.50
CA VAL A 522 -12.54 8.35 21.37
C VAL A 522 -13.35 7.10 21.06
N PRO A 523 -14.67 7.07 21.37
CA PRO A 523 -15.53 5.95 21.01
C PRO A 523 -15.44 5.62 19.51
N PHE A 524 -15.38 4.33 19.18
CA PHE A 524 -15.31 3.88 17.78
C PHE A 524 -16.54 4.30 16.97
N ALA A 525 -17.71 4.35 17.61
CA ALA A 525 -18.95 4.87 17.04
C ALA A 525 -18.85 6.29 16.47
N ASN A 526 -17.89 7.10 16.92
CA ASN A 526 -17.70 8.46 16.38
C ASN A 526 -17.37 8.45 14.87
N ASN A 527 -16.79 7.36 14.34
CA ASN A 527 -16.61 7.21 12.89
C ASN A 527 -17.94 7.34 12.14
N PHE A 528 -19.03 6.85 12.73
CA PHE A 528 -20.34 6.79 12.10
C PHE A 528 -21.07 8.13 12.07
N LEU A 529 -20.51 9.19 12.67
CA LEU A 529 -21.06 10.55 12.59
C LEU A 529 -20.71 11.28 11.29
N PHE A 530 -19.91 10.66 10.40
CA PHE A 530 -19.34 11.32 9.23
C PHE A 530 -19.65 10.54 7.95
N LYS A 531 -19.91 11.24 6.84
CA LYS A 531 -20.26 10.62 5.56
C LYS A 531 -19.11 9.86 4.93
N ALA A 532 -17.87 10.29 5.15
CA ALA A 532 -16.68 9.58 4.71
C ALA A 532 -15.79 9.19 5.89
N ILE A 533 -15.33 7.94 5.92
CA ILE A 533 -14.39 7.43 6.91
C ILE A 533 -13.14 6.95 6.19
N LEU A 534 -11.98 7.32 6.69
CA LEU A 534 -10.71 6.87 6.13
C LEU A 534 -10.26 5.55 6.77
N ASP A 535 -9.86 4.60 5.94
CA ASP A 535 -9.17 3.38 6.36
C ASP A 535 -7.76 3.35 5.76
N MET A 536 -6.78 2.97 6.58
CA MET A 536 -5.39 2.90 6.14
C MET A 536 -4.53 1.94 6.95
N ASP A 537 -3.46 1.48 6.30
CA ASP A 537 -2.44 0.64 6.92
C ASP A 537 -1.87 1.28 8.20
N GLY A 538 -1.59 0.41 9.17
CA GLY A 538 -0.83 0.71 10.38
C GLY A 538 0.52 0.04 10.32
N THR A 539 0.83 -0.78 11.33
CA THR A 539 1.98 -1.70 11.27
C THR A 539 1.85 -2.63 10.06
N ALA A 540 0.63 -3.14 9.85
CA ALA A 540 0.23 -3.88 8.67
C ALA A 540 -1.17 -3.46 8.21
N TYR A 541 -2.02 -4.41 7.84
CA TYR A 541 -3.43 -4.20 7.52
C TYR A 541 -4.24 -3.50 8.63
N SER A 542 -5.39 -2.93 8.26
CA SER A 542 -6.34 -2.34 9.19
C SER A 542 -7.44 -3.31 9.56
N GLY A 543 -7.37 -3.91 10.75
CA GLY A 543 -8.43 -4.80 11.26
C GLY A 543 -9.80 -4.13 11.42
N ARG A 544 -9.85 -2.79 11.45
CA ARG A 544 -11.11 -2.02 11.57
C ARG A 544 -11.94 -2.03 10.29
N PHE A 545 -11.33 -2.36 9.16
CA PHE A 545 -11.95 -2.18 7.84
C PHE A 545 -13.32 -2.84 7.68
N PRO A 546 -13.55 -4.11 8.09
CA PRO A 546 -14.88 -4.73 7.98
C PRO A 546 -15.98 -3.97 8.74
N ALA A 547 -15.68 -3.51 9.95
CA ALA A 547 -16.64 -2.77 10.78
C ALA A 547 -16.92 -1.36 10.23
N LEU A 548 -15.92 -0.70 9.65
CA LEU A 548 -16.12 0.57 8.95
C LEU A 548 -17.01 0.38 7.71
N MET A 549 -16.79 -0.68 6.94
CA MET A 549 -17.58 -1.02 5.76
C MET A 549 -19.03 -1.37 6.11
N ALA A 550 -19.29 -1.97 7.28
CA ALA A 550 -20.64 -2.29 7.75
C ALA A 550 -21.51 -1.05 8.10
N SER A 551 -20.88 0.11 8.28
CA SER A 551 -21.59 1.36 8.58
C SER A 551 -22.33 1.95 7.38
N ARG A 552 -23.20 2.93 7.63
CA ARG A 552 -23.85 3.75 6.60
C ARG A 552 -22.92 4.82 6.01
N SER A 553 -21.62 4.77 6.26
CA SER A 553 -20.64 5.76 5.79
C SER A 553 -19.81 5.21 4.63
N ALA A 554 -19.39 6.08 3.72
CA ALA A 554 -18.50 5.68 2.64
C ALA A 554 -17.07 5.52 3.17
N VAL A 555 -16.48 4.35 2.96
CA VAL A 555 -15.07 4.13 3.31
C VAL A 555 -14.19 4.60 2.16
N ILE A 556 -13.25 5.49 2.48
CA ILE A 556 -12.11 5.82 1.63
C ILE A 556 -10.94 4.95 2.11
N LYS A 557 -10.33 4.14 1.25
CA LYS A 557 -9.27 3.20 1.66
C LYS A 557 -7.96 3.48 0.93
N SER A 558 -6.87 3.58 1.68
CA SER A 558 -5.50 3.70 1.15
C SER A 558 -4.59 2.66 1.80
N ARG A 559 -3.86 1.88 1.01
CA ARG A 559 -3.08 0.74 1.54
C ARG A 559 -2.12 0.12 0.51
N LEU A 560 -1.12 -0.60 1.01
CA LEU A 560 -0.31 -1.58 0.28
C LEU A 560 -0.63 -3.03 0.68
N PHE A 561 -1.01 -3.29 1.92
CA PHE A 561 -1.24 -4.66 2.40
C PHE A 561 -2.44 -5.34 1.73
N LEU A 562 -2.28 -6.61 1.36
CA LEU A 562 -3.31 -7.52 0.86
C LEU A 562 -3.87 -8.35 2.02
N GLU A 563 -5.18 -8.61 1.99
CA GLU A 563 -5.91 -9.42 2.97
C GLU A 563 -6.65 -10.57 2.26
N ALA A 564 -7.06 -11.61 3.01
CA ALA A 564 -7.65 -12.83 2.45
C ALA A 564 -8.89 -12.60 1.55
N PHE A 565 -9.71 -11.58 1.85
CA PHE A 565 -10.97 -11.32 1.14
C PHE A 565 -10.86 -10.27 0.03
N ASP A 566 -9.65 -9.82 -0.30
CA ASP A 566 -9.41 -8.72 -1.25
C ASP A 566 -10.10 -8.91 -2.60
N ASP A 567 -10.16 -10.14 -3.11
CA ASP A 567 -10.75 -10.40 -4.44
C ASP A 567 -12.27 -10.19 -4.50
N THR A 568 -12.94 -10.11 -3.36
CA THR A 568 -14.39 -9.83 -3.28
C THR A 568 -14.68 -8.33 -3.35
N LEU A 569 -13.67 -7.48 -3.19
CA LEU A 569 -13.80 -6.03 -3.25
C LEU A 569 -13.66 -5.49 -4.69
N ILE A 570 -14.38 -4.43 -4.99
CA ILE A 570 -14.31 -3.68 -6.24
C ILE A 570 -14.13 -2.20 -5.88
N PRO A 571 -12.93 -1.62 -6.11
CA PRO A 571 -12.70 -0.19 -5.91
C PRO A 571 -13.67 0.65 -6.75
N TRP A 572 -14.10 1.80 -6.22
CA TRP A 572 -15.15 2.68 -6.74
C TRP A 572 -16.58 2.12 -6.74
N TYR A 573 -16.78 0.83 -6.47
CA TYR A 573 -18.11 0.24 -6.29
C TYR A 573 -18.43 0.00 -4.81
N HIS A 574 -17.57 -0.70 -4.07
CA HIS A 574 -17.75 -0.94 -2.62
C HIS A 574 -17.12 0.15 -1.75
N TYR A 575 -16.01 0.75 -2.18
CA TYR A 575 -15.27 1.75 -1.43
C TYR A 575 -14.57 2.72 -2.38
N ILE A 576 -14.15 3.88 -1.88
CA ILE A 576 -13.38 4.85 -2.66
C ILE A 576 -11.87 4.62 -2.46
N PRO A 577 -11.10 4.27 -3.50
CA PRO A 577 -9.66 4.09 -3.36
C PRO A 577 -8.93 5.44 -3.28
N LEU A 578 -7.93 5.50 -2.41
CA LEU A 578 -7.03 6.64 -2.24
C LEU A 578 -5.59 6.15 -2.34
N SER A 579 -4.76 6.86 -3.12
CA SER A 579 -3.34 6.56 -3.26
C SER A 579 -2.62 6.79 -1.96
N ILE A 580 -1.60 5.97 -1.71
CA ILE A 580 -0.65 6.19 -0.61
C ILE A 580 0.06 7.54 -0.71
N ARG A 581 0.04 8.21 -1.87
CA ARG A 581 0.61 9.55 -2.08
C ARG A 581 -0.31 10.69 -1.61
N PHE A 582 -1.61 10.45 -1.45
CA PHE A 582 -2.62 11.44 -1.04
C PHE A 582 -2.67 12.71 -1.91
N SER A 583 -2.19 12.65 -3.15
CA SER A 583 -2.11 13.83 -4.02
C SER A 583 -3.49 14.26 -4.52
N GLU A 584 -4.41 13.31 -4.63
CA GLU A 584 -5.79 13.49 -5.04
C GLU A 584 -6.73 13.83 -3.87
N LEU A 585 -6.27 13.81 -2.62
CA LEU A 585 -7.13 13.85 -1.44
C LEU A 585 -8.09 15.05 -1.44
N TYR A 586 -7.60 16.27 -1.68
CA TYR A 586 -8.48 17.44 -1.74
C TYR A 586 -9.42 17.41 -2.94
N ASN A 587 -8.96 16.94 -4.11
CA ASN A 587 -9.81 16.80 -5.30
C ASN A 587 -10.96 15.81 -5.04
N LEU A 588 -10.67 14.73 -4.31
CA LEU A 588 -11.63 13.68 -3.97
C LEU A 588 -12.70 14.22 -3.03
N LEU A 589 -12.28 14.87 -1.95
CA LEU A 589 -13.20 15.43 -0.97
C LEU A 589 -14.02 16.59 -1.53
N ALA A 590 -13.39 17.44 -2.35
CA ALA A 590 -14.07 18.54 -3.01
C ALA A 590 -15.17 18.05 -3.96
N TYR A 591 -14.92 16.99 -4.74
CA TYR A 591 -15.93 16.40 -5.61
C TYR A 591 -17.18 15.96 -4.84
N PHE A 592 -17.00 15.27 -3.71
CA PHE A 592 -18.11 14.73 -2.95
C PHE A 592 -18.82 15.76 -2.06
N PHE A 593 -18.10 16.66 -1.40
CA PHE A 593 -18.67 17.60 -0.41
C PHE A 593 -18.84 19.02 -0.93
N GLY A 594 -18.28 19.36 -2.08
CA GLY A 594 -18.27 20.73 -2.61
C GLY A 594 -17.36 21.67 -1.81
N LEU A 595 -17.34 22.95 -2.19
CA LEU A 595 -16.42 23.96 -1.62
C LEU A 595 -17.11 25.26 -1.21
N ALA A 596 -18.44 25.26 -1.07
CA ALA A 596 -19.22 26.48 -0.83
C ALA A 596 -18.83 27.24 0.46
N SER A 597 -18.42 26.52 1.51
CA SER A 597 -18.00 27.10 2.80
C SER A 597 -16.56 27.63 2.80
N VAL A 598 -15.72 27.19 1.86
CA VAL A 598 -14.27 27.45 1.89
C VAL A 598 -13.93 28.95 1.81
N PRO A 599 -14.58 29.78 0.98
CA PRO A 599 -14.28 31.22 0.95
C PRO A 599 -14.50 31.92 2.30
N SER A 600 -15.60 31.60 3.01
CA SER A 600 -15.88 32.20 4.33
C SER A 600 -14.90 31.71 5.39
N ILE A 601 -14.52 30.43 5.36
CA ILE A 601 -13.50 29.88 6.25
C ILE A 601 -12.12 30.52 5.97
N ALA A 602 -11.77 30.72 4.70
CA ALA A 602 -10.52 31.37 4.32
C ALA A 602 -10.46 32.81 4.86
N GLU A 603 -11.55 33.56 4.76
CA GLU A 603 -11.67 34.91 5.30
C GLU A 603 -11.48 34.94 6.83
N THR A 604 -12.14 34.05 7.58
CA THR A 604 -11.97 33.98 9.05
C THR A 604 -10.56 33.56 9.47
N GLN A 605 -9.85 32.82 8.61
CA GLN A 605 -8.44 32.47 8.78
C GLN A 605 -7.47 33.57 8.29
N GLY A 606 -7.97 34.72 7.82
CA GLY A 606 -7.15 35.86 7.38
C GLY A 606 -6.51 35.70 6.01
N PHE A 607 -7.01 34.80 5.16
CA PHE A 607 -6.61 34.72 3.75
C PHE A 607 -7.36 35.76 2.91
N PRO A 608 -6.75 36.24 1.80
CA PRO A 608 -7.46 37.09 0.86
C PRO A 608 -8.64 36.34 0.23
N ALA A 609 -9.67 37.09 -0.18
CA ALA A 609 -10.76 36.53 -0.95
C ALA A 609 -10.25 35.79 -2.21
N PRO A 610 -10.87 34.66 -2.60
CA PRO A 610 -10.52 33.98 -3.83
C PRO A 610 -10.62 34.90 -5.06
N SER A 611 -9.89 34.58 -6.12
CA SER A 611 -10.03 35.31 -7.39
C SER A 611 -11.48 35.22 -7.91
N SER A 612 -11.93 36.19 -8.71
CA SER A 612 -13.27 36.14 -9.32
C SER A 612 -13.50 34.89 -10.16
N ARG A 613 -12.43 34.35 -10.77
CA ARG A 613 -12.48 33.08 -11.50
C ARG A 613 -12.75 31.91 -10.56
N ASP A 614 -11.99 31.81 -9.47
CA ASP A 614 -12.10 30.72 -8.49
C ASP A 614 -13.44 30.77 -7.77
N PHE A 615 -13.88 31.97 -7.36
CA PHE A 615 -15.18 32.16 -6.72
C PHE A 615 -16.34 31.72 -7.63
N ASN A 616 -16.28 32.05 -8.93
CA ASN A 616 -17.25 31.57 -9.91
C ASN A 616 -17.19 30.05 -10.13
N ALA A 617 -16.00 29.46 -10.09
CA ALA A 617 -15.83 28.01 -10.18
C ALA A 617 -16.46 27.30 -8.97
N ILE A 618 -16.25 27.80 -7.75
CA ILE A 618 -16.87 27.29 -6.51
C ILE A 618 -18.39 27.36 -6.61
N ARG A 619 -18.95 28.51 -6.99
CA ARG A 619 -20.40 28.72 -7.10
C ARG A 619 -21.06 27.79 -8.12
N ARG A 620 -20.35 27.43 -9.18
CA ARG A 620 -20.85 26.52 -10.23
C ARG A 620 -20.62 25.05 -9.90
N GLY A 621 -19.65 24.74 -9.05
CA GLY A 621 -19.32 23.37 -8.67
C GLY A 621 -20.45 22.72 -7.87
N ARG A 622 -20.61 21.41 -8.02
CA ARG A 622 -21.60 20.62 -7.29
C ARG A 622 -20.93 19.61 -6.38
N ALA A 623 -21.56 19.35 -5.24
CA ALA A 623 -21.28 18.20 -4.39
C ALA A 623 -21.98 16.96 -4.97
N HIS A 624 -21.38 15.79 -4.81
CA HIS A 624 -21.85 14.50 -5.36
C HIS A 624 -22.15 13.50 -4.24
N GLU A 625 -22.83 13.97 -3.19
CA GLU A 625 -23.11 13.17 -2.00
C GLU A 625 -23.95 11.91 -2.29
N GLU A 626 -24.83 11.96 -3.27
CA GLU A 626 -25.65 10.80 -3.68
C GLU A 626 -24.81 9.66 -4.26
N GLU A 627 -23.77 10.00 -5.03
CA GLU A 627 -22.82 8.99 -5.55
C GLU A 627 -22.00 8.39 -4.41
N LEU A 628 -21.60 9.21 -3.43
CA LEU A 628 -20.89 8.74 -2.23
C LEU A 628 -21.79 7.82 -1.39
N TYR A 629 -23.06 8.17 -1.23
CA TYR A 629 -24.06 7.36 -0.54
C TYR A 629 -24.24 6.00 -1.21
N ALA A 630 -24.35 5.96 -2.54
CA ALA A 630 -24.47 4.71 -3.27
C ALA A 630 -23.27 3.78 -3.03
N VAL A 631 -22.04 4.33 -3.00
CA VAL A 631 -20.84 3.55 -2.66
C VAL A 631 -20.86 3.08 -1.20
N ALA A 632 -21.29 3.93 -0.26
CA ALA A 632 -21.43 3.55 1.15
C ALA A 632 -22.36 2.34 1.33
N MET A 633 -23.54 2.38 0.71
CA MET A 633 -24.52 1.29 0.83
C MET A 633 -24.03 0.00 0.18
N ARG A 634 -23.35 0.07 -0.97
CA ARG A 634 -22.70 -1.10 -1.59
C ARG A 634 -21.58 -1.67 -0.73
N GLY A 635 -20.80 -0.82 -0.06
CA GLY A 635 -19.78 -1.24 0.91
C GLY A 635 -20.39 -1.97 2.11
N ARG A 636 -21.51 -1.47 2.62
CA ARG A 636 -22.31 -2.11 3.67
C ARG A 636 -22.87 -3.46 3.25
N GLU A 637 -23.45 -3.54 2.06
CA GLU A 637 -23.93 -4.81 1.51
C GLU A 637 -22.79 -5.83 1.37
N TRP A 638 -21.61 -5.38 0.92
CA TRP A 638 -20.42 -6.21 0.86
C TRP A 638 -20.02 -6.74 2.25
N ALA A 639 -19.95 -5.87 3.27
CA ALA A 639 -19.57 -6.29 4.62
C ALA A 639 -20.55 -7.35 5.18
N GLN A 640 -21.84 -7.20 4.89
CA GLN A 640 -22.89 -8.12 5.34
C GLN A 640 -22.92 -9.46 4.59
N LYS A 641 -22.29 -9.56 3.41
CA LYS A 641 -22.36 -10.76 2.55
C LYS A 641 -21.03 -11.45 2.29
N CYS A 642 -19.94 -10.70 2.30
CA CYS A 642 -18.62 -11.13 1.81
C CYS A 642 -17.53 -11.10 2.90
N ALA A 643 -17.82 -10.50 4.06
CA ALA A 643 -16.90 -10.38 5.19
C ALA A 643 -17.59 -10.74 6.50
N ARG A 644 -18.30 -11.87 6.53
CA ARG A 644 -18.86 -12.46 7.74
C ARG A 644 -17.87 -13.46 8.35
N ARG A 645 -18.19 -13.90 9.56
CA ARG A 645 -17.52 -15.06 10.20
C ARG A 645 -17.64 -16.32 9.34
N ASP A 646 -18.79 -16.52 8.69
CA ASP A 646 -19.02 -17.61 7.72
C ASP A 646 -18.04 -17.55 6.55
N ASP A 647 -17.77 -16.35 6.01
CA ASP A 647 -16.86 -16.19 4.88
C ASP A 647 -15.40 -16.53 5.28
N ALA A 648 -15.03 -16.31 6.55
CA ALA A 648 -13.76 -16.79 7.11
C ALA A 648 -13.69 -18.32 7.20
N LEU A 649 -14.76 -18.99 7.61
CA LEU A 649 -14.85 -20.46 7.61
C LEU A 649 -14.76 -21.03 6.19
N ILE A 650 -15.48 -20.42 5.24
CA ILE A 650 -15.45 -20.83 3.82
C ILE A 650 -14.02 -20.71 3.26
N TYR A 651 -13.33 -19.61 3.55
CA TYR A 651 -11.93 -19.44 3.14
C TYR A 651 -11.02 -20.46 3.82
N ALA A 652 -11.15 -20.65 5.14
CA ALA A 652 -10.33 -21.59 5.91
C ALA A 652 -10.48 -23.03 5.42
N TYR A 653 -11.71 -23.45 5.09
CA TYR A 653 -12.01 -24.77 4.56
C TYR A 653 -11.27 -25.00 3.24
N LEU A 654 -11.42 -24.11 2.25
CA LEU A 654 -10.73 -24.27 0.97
C LEU A 654 -9.21 -24.22 1.12
N LEU A 655 -8.69 -23.33 1.97
CA LEU A 655 -7.26 -23.24 2.23
C LEU A 655 -6.72 -24.55 2.81
N ALA A 656 -7.42 -25.17 3.75
CA ALA A 656 -7.02 -26.45 4.33
C ALA A 656 -6.97 -27.57 3.27
N LEU A 657 -7.97 -27.62 2.38
CA LEU A 657 -7.99 -28.60 1.27
C LEU A 657 -6.84 -28.37 0.28
N GLU A 658 -6.60 -27.13 -0.12
CA GLU A 658 -5.53 -26.78 -1.05
C GLU A 658 -4.15 -27.02 -0.45
N TRP A 659 -3.95 -26.66 0.82
CA TRP A 659 -2.67 -26.83 1.49
C TRP A 659 -2.33 -28.31 1.70
N ALA A 660 -3.29 -29.12 2.14
CA ALA A 660 -3.11 -30.57 2.24
C ALA A 660 -2.78 -31.19 0.88
N ARG A 661 -3.44 -30.74 -0.20
CA ARG A 661 -3.08 -31.18 -1.55
C ARG A 661 -1.64 -30.85 -1.91
N ILE A 662 -1.21 -29.60 -1.72
CA ILE A 662 0.14 -29.13 -2.11
C ILE A 662 1.24 -29.91 -1.38
N THR A 663 0.97 -30.22 -0.12
CA THR A 663 1.87 -30.96 0.76
C THR A 663 1.83 -32.47 0.54
N ALA A 664 0.93 -33.02 -0.27
CA ALA A 664 0.86 -34.46 -0.56
C ALA A 664 1.90 -34.91 -1.61
N ASP A 665 2.40 -36.14 -1.49
CA ASP A 665 3.38 -36.69 -2.45
C ASP A 665 2.74 -37.01 -3.80
N ASN A 666 1.47 -37.46 -3.78
CA ASN A 666 0.70 -37.78 -4.97
C ASN A 666 -0.29 -36.66 -5.37
N ARG A 667 0.06 -35.40 -5.11
CA ARG A 667 -0.76 -34.19 -5.34
C ARG A 667 -1.25 -33.96 -6.78
N GLU A 668 -0.66 -34.66 -7.75
CA GLU A 668 -1.08 -34.64 -9.16
C GLU A 668 -2.10 -35.76 -9.50
N SER A 669 -2.27 -36.74 -8.60
CA SER A 669 -3.23 -37.84 -8.77
C SER A 669 -4.60 -37.50 -8.17
N ASP A 670 -5.67 -38.10 -8.69
CA ASP A 670 -7.00 -38.01 -8.08
C ASP A 670 -7.11 -38.89 -6.79
N GLN A 671 -6.04 -39.61 -6.45
CA GLN A 671 -5.99 -40.56 -5.34
C GLN A 671 -5.24 -40.04 -4.10
N TRP A 672 -4.89 -38.74 -4.04
CA TRP A 672 -4.39 -38.19 -2.80
C TRP A 672 -5.47 -38.31 -1.72
N SER A 673 -5.15 -39.02 -0.65
CA SER A 673 -6.12 -39.42 0.34
C SER A 673 -6.28 -38.31 1.37
N LEU A 674 -7.52 -38.14 1.85
CA LEU A 674 -7.84 -37.42 3.09
C LEU A 674 -7.35 -38.20 4.33
N LEU A 675 -6.62 -39.31 4.13
CA LEU A 675 -6.23 -40.29 5.13
C LEU A 675 -4.93 -41.01 4.71
N LEU A 676 -3.88 -40.88 5.50
CA LEU A 676 -3.12 -42.05 5.94
C LEU A 676 -3.01 -42.01 7.45
#